data_AF-A0A2W7MAL6-F1
#
_entry.id   AF-A0A2W7MAL6-F1
#
_cell.length_a   1.000
_cell.length_b   1.000
_cell.length_c   1.000
_cell.angle_alpha   90.00
_cell.angle_beta   90.00
_cell.angle_gamma   90.00
#
_symmetry.space_group_name_H-M   'P 1'
#
loop_
_entity.id
_entity.type
_entity.pdbx_description
1 polymer ?
#
loop_
_entity_poly.entity_id
_entity_poly.type
_entity_poly.pdbx_seq_one_letter_code
_entity_poly.pdbx_strand_id
1 'polypeptide(L)'
;MNMDVQIKPMSVGTLLLLVSAMPVSVQAAYLETGTPGDAASWRSTEFQRDWGLARMQADQAYAAGITGKGVKIGELDSGFDAAHPEFATDRYHGVTASGSYVDGSRFNVDGTLNANNDSHGTHVAGTIGASRDGTGMHGVAYNAQVYVGNTNKNDSFLFGPNPDPRYFKAVYNALADAGVRAINNSWGSQPPDVSYRTLDDLQAAYAQHWNKGTWLDEAAGVSRRGVINVFSAGNSGYPNASVRSALPYFEPDLEGHWLAVSGLDQGNQQKYNQCGIAKYWCITTPGAKIDSTIPGAGYAIKSGTSMSAPHATGALALVMERYPYMNNQQALETLLTTATHLDGSITEAPNSRVGWGVANLERAMHGPGQLLGRFDANLGVGQSDVWSNDITDKALIQRQSEDAAEHSAWQQTLKTEGWENGVPVGASQQDRTDYAVGTARDLAASTRVYEGSLIKSGAGRLMLTGNSTYRGPTTVNGGLLSVNGSLASQVTVNDSGTLGGSGRIGALTANRGATVAPGNSIGTLQVSGDVTFAPGSTYAVELSPTDSDRIVAGGTATVSGATVSLSLENSPTLLSTQQVQSLLGHQYNILQAAGGVQGQFGAVLPNYLFIGGSLDYAATGVQLSVERNDTTFASVGQTPNQRAVASAAEGLGAGNPVYESLLLSPTATSAQQAFQQLSGEIYPALGSVLINDSRYLRDAVGERLIDAQGTQSNGWIKALGAWGKTDERHDTAGYTTSIGGLLAGVDGALDEQTRIGLVTGYSDSSVNMGSGTHSSAKVDSYHLGAYAGRELGAWRLSAGGAYSWHRADVKRDLQYGDVSAKQKAKVDAGTTQVFGEAAYRLNLQPLALEPFANLAYVHLDTEGFTEKGDAAALKSSGDTRDAVLSTLGVRALKTVNLSGQQKLDLSGSLGWQHNLSRTDSEEHLAFAGGSTAFSVESSAMVRDAALVGAHASLALSRDIRLNLDYTGQLASREKSHGVGLSLNWQF
;
A
#
# COMPACT_ATOMS: atom_id res chain seq x y z
N MET A 1 25.30 -14.24 44.98
CA MET A 1 26.74 -13.99 44.79
C MET A 1 26.90 -12.48 44.69
N ASN A 2 27.62 -11.88 45.64
CA ASN A 2 27.89 -10.44 45.72
C ASN A 2 28.80 -9.95 44.57
N MET A 3 28.75 -8.63 44.33
CA MET A 3 29.59 -7.75 43.47
C MET A 3 28.90 -7.26 42.18
N ASP A 4 29.06 -6.03 41.73
CA ASP A 4 29.38 -4.75 42.36
C ASP A 4 29.01 -3.67 41.32
N VAL A 5 28.40 -2.61 41.82
CA VAL A 5 28.32 -1.21 41.36
C VAL A 5 28.94 -0.83 39.99
N GLN A 6 28.15 -0.13 39.15
CA GLN A 6 28.55 1.21 38.67
C GLN A 6 27.34 2.11 38.32
N ILE A 7 27.22 3.19 39.10
CA ILE A 7 26.38 4.38 38.89
C ILE A 7 27.32 5.53 38.49
N LYS A 8 26.89 6.43 37.59
CA LYS A 8 26.99 7.92 37.64
C LYS A 8 26.85 8.55 36.23
N PRO A 9 26.59 9.86 36.07
CA PRO A 9 25.60 10.72 36.74
C PRO A 9 24.90 11.72 35.77
N MET A 10 23.96 12.49 36.31
CA MET A 10 23.32 13.68 35.72
C MET A 10 24.30 14.79 35.29
N SER A 11 23.87 15.64 34.36
CA SER A 11 24.25 17.06 34.32
C SER A 11 23.10 17.92 33.80
N VAL A 12 22.44 18.61 34.73
CA VAL A 12 21.82 19.92 34.50
C VAL A 12 22.95 20.94 34.58
N GLY A 13 23.05 21.82 33.59
CA GLY A 13 24.05 22.87 33.53
C GLY A 13 23.49 24.13 32.89
N THR A 14 22.77 24.92 33.66
CA THR A 14 22.47 26.32 33.37
C THR A 14 23.77 27.12 33.50
N LEU A 15 24.19 27.81 32.44
CA LEU A 15 25.16 28.90 32.55
C LEU A 15 24.62 30.11 31.77
N LEU A 16 24.20 31.13 32.53
CA LEU A 16 23.96 32.48 32.04
C LEU A 16 25.26 33.03 31.44
N LEU A 17 25.18 33.49 30.19
CA LEU A 17 26.13 34.43 29.61
C LEU A 17 25.37 35.69 29.22
N LEU A 18 25.46 36.69 30.11
CA LEU A 18 25.21 38.09 29.80
C LEU A 18 26.28 38.54 28.79
N VAL A 19 25.87 38.76 27.54
CA VAL A 19 26.65 39.52 26.56
C VAL A 19 25.82 40.73 26.16
N SER A 20 26.47 41.88 26.35
CA SER A 20 26.07 43.24 26.02
C SER A 20 25.31 43.36 24.69
N ALA A 21 24.11 43.93 24.78
CA ALA A 21 23.31 44.37 23.65
C ALA A 21 24.03 45.48 22.86
N MET A 22 24.39 45.16 21.62
CA MET A 22 24.38 46.14 20.54
C MET A 22 23.01 46.02 19.86
N PRO A 23 22.34 47.12 19.46
CA PRO A 23 21.06 47.04 18.79
C PRO A 23 21.32 46.56 17.36
N VAL A 24 21.37 45.24 17.15
CA VAL A 24 21.01 44.68 15.86
C VAL A 24 19.50 44.67 15.87
N SER A 25 18.89 45.57 15.12
CA SER A 25 17.48 45.50 14.76
C SER A 25 17.26 44.18 14.01
N VAL A 26 17.00 43.12 14.76
CA VAL A 26 16.41 41.89 14.22
C VAL A 26 15.01 42.30 13.82
N GLN A 27 14.81 42.58 12.53
CA GLN A 27 13.48 42.72 11.95
C GLN A 27 12.73 41.45 12.38
N ALA A 28 11.63 41.60 13.13
CA ALA A 28 10.80 40.46 13.47
C ALA A 28 10.42 39.75 12.16
N ALA A 29 10.68 38.44 12.07
CA ALA A 29 10.32 37.67 10.88
C ALA A 29 8.81 37.86 10.63
N TYR A 30 8.45 38.23 9.39
CA TYR A 30 7.05 38.38 9.00
C TYR A 30 6.27 37.11 9.36
N LEU A 31 5.16 37.28 10.07
CA LEU A 31 4.26 36.20 10.41
C LEU A 31 3.09 36.24 9.43
N GLU A 32 2.98 35.23 8.57
CA GLU A 32 1.85 35.11 7.65
C GLU A 32 0.53 35.06 8.44
N THR A 33 -0.41 35.93 8.04
CA THR A 33 -1.73 36.04 8.66
C THR A 33 -2.81 35.26 7.91
N GLY A 34 -2.53 34.84 6.68
CA GLY A 34 -3.40 34.01 5.86
C GLY A 34 -3.58 32.61 6.45
N THR A 35 -4.83 32.15 6.43
CA THR A 35 -5.23 30.82 6.88
C THR A 35 -5.55 29.95 5.67
N PRO A 36 -4.97 28.74 5.56
CA PRO A 36 -5.34 27.79 4.50
C PRO A 36 -6.84 27.52 4.47
N GLY A 37 -7.44 27.52 3.29
CA GLY A 37 -8.89 27.32 3.08
C GLY A 37 -9.76 28.56 3.32
N ASP A 38 -9.22 29.69 3.80
CA ASP A 38 -9.97 30.94 3.99
C ASP A 38 -9.39 32.08 3.14
N ALA A 39 -9.91 32.27 1.93
CA ALA A 39 -9.46 33.33 1.01
C ALA A 39 -9.57 34.75 1.60
N ALA A 40 -10.55 35.02 2.46
CA ALA A 40 -10.72 36.36 3.02
C ALA A 40 -9.55 36.76 3.92
N SER A 41 -8.96 35.78 4.63
CA SER A 41 -7.80 36.00 5.51
C SER A 41 -6.52 36.44 4.76
N TRP A 42 -6.44 36.21 3.45
CA TRP A 42 -5.28 36.58 2.63
C TRP A 42 -5.30 38.04 2.15
N ARG A 43 -6.43 38.75 2.33
CA ARG A 43 -6.64 40.13 1.87
C ARG A 43 -6.06 41.18 2.82
N SER A 44 -4.77 41.04 3.14
CA SER A 44 -3.99 41.96 3.97
C SER A 44 -3.91 43.39 3.38
N THR A 45 -3.42 44.36 4.15
CA THR A 45 -3.16 45.72 3.64
C THR A 45 -2.20 45.71 2.46
N GLU A 46 -1.21 44.84 2.48
CA GLU A 46 -0.25 44.61 1.40
C GLU A 46 -0.94 44.06 0.13
N PHE A 47 -1.84 43.07 0.26
CA PHE A 47 -2.65 42.54 -0.85
C PHE A 47 -3.54 43.63 -1.48
N GLN A 48 -4.12 44.51 -0.66
CA GLN A 48 -5.06 45.53 -1.14
C GLN A 48 -4.37 46.68 -1.91
N ARG A 49 -3.04 46.75 -1.89
CA ARG A 49 -2.27 47.79 -2.60
C ARG A 49 -2.32 47.61 -4.11
N ASP A 50 -2.47 46.38 -4.57
CA ASP A 50 -2.77 46.07 -5.96
C ASP A 50 -4.18 45.48 -6.08
N TRP A 51 -5.10 46.30 -6.58
CA TRP A 51 -6.49 45.87 -6.82
C TRP A 51 -6.59 44.69 -7.79
N GLY A 52 -5.56 44.49 -8.63
CA GLY A 52 -5.54 43.45 -9.63
C GLY A 52 -5.53 42.04 -9.03
N LEU A 53 -4.93 41.87 -7.85
CA LEU A 53 -4.92 40.61 -7.10
C LEU A 53 -6.34 40.16 -6.76
N ALA A 54 -7.16 41.08 -6.24
CA ALA A 54 -8.57 40.81 -5.94
C ALA A 54 -9.39 40.55 -7.21
N ARG A 55 -9.15 41.30 -8.29
CA ARG A 55 -9.91 41.15 -9.54
C ARG A 55 -9.71 39.80 -10.20
N MET A 56 -8.50 39.24 -10.11
CA MET A 56 -8.18 37.91 -10.62
C MET A 56 -8.42 36.79 -9.60
N GLN A 57 -8.86 37.14 -8.39
CA GLN A 57 -9.11 36.22 -7.28
C GLN A 57 -7.85 35.45 -6.83
N ALA A 58 -6.69 36.14 -6.78
CA ALA A 58 -5.43 35.52 -6.37
C ALA A 58 -5.44 35.00 -4.92
N ASP A 59 -6.28 35.59 -4.07
CA ASP A 59 -6.54 35.13 -2.70
C ASP A 59 -7.05 33.68 -2.63
N GLN A 60 -7.77 33.21 -3.65
CA GLN A 60 -8.25 31.83 -3.73
C GLN A 60 -7.11 30.83 -3.96
N ALA A 61 -6.13 31.20 -4.79
CA ALA A 61 -4.92 30.40 -4.97
C ALA A 61 -4.10 30.35 -3.68
N TYR A 62 -3.94 31.49 -2.98
CA TYR A 62 -3.21 31.54 -1.72
C TYR A 62 -3.86 30.70 -0.63
N ALA A 63 -5.20 30.74 -0.52
CA ALA A 63 -5.95 29.88 0.39
C ALA A 63 -5.78 28.39 0.07
N ALA A 64 -5.57 28.03 -1.20
CA ALA A 64 -5.21 26.67 -1.61
C ALA A 64 -3.72 26.32 -1.38
N GLY A 65 -2.93 27.23 -0.80
CA GLY A 65 -1.50 27.06 -0.56
C GLY A 65 -0.61 27.28 -1.80
N ILE A 66 -1.18 27.83 -2.88
CA ILE A 66 -0.51 28.06 -4.17
C ILE A 66 -0.04 29.50 -4.23
N THR A 67 1.27 29.72 -4.41
CA THR A 67 1.93 31.04 -4.22
C THR A 67 2.98 31.38 -5.29
N GLY A 68 3.16 30.48 -6.27
CA GLY A 68 4.19 30.47 -7.30
C GLY A 68 5.38 29.57 -6.94
N LYS A 69 5.37 28.91 -5.79
CA LYS A 69 6.55 28.25 -5.22
C LYS A 69 7.06 27.14 -6.14
N GLY A 70 8.38 27.15 -6.39
CA GLY A 70 9.05 26.15 -7.22
C GLY A 70 8.85 26.33 -8.73
N VAL A 71 8.04 27.29 -9.16
CA VAL A 71 7.86 27.62 -10.57
C VAL A 71 8.90 28.65 -11.00
N LYS A 72 9.58 28.37 -12.12
CA LYS A 72 10.50 29.30 -12.76
C LYS A 72 9.81 30.06 -13.88
N ILE A 73 9.81 31.39 -13.77
CA ILE A 73 9.27 32.30 -14.78
C ILE A 73 10.32 33.34 -15.16
N GLY A 74 10.24 33.80 -16.39
CA GLY A 74 11.13 34.78 -16.97
C GLY A 74 10.45 36.14 -17.06
N GLU A 75 11.26 37.18 -16.96
CA GLU A 75 10.90 38.54 -17.31
C GLU A 75 11.95 39.05 -18.28
N LEU A 76 11.52 39.63 -19.40
CA LEU A 76 12.36 40.44 -20.25
C LEU A 76 11.81 41.86 -20.22
N ASP A 77 12.57 42.81 -19.69
CA ASP A 77 12.21 44.23 -19.69
C ASP A 77 13.48 45.12 -19.61
N SER A 78 13.37 46.34 -19.14
CA SER A 78 14.47 47.27 -18.86
C SER A 78 15.28 46.91 -17.59
N GLY A 79 15.27 45.64 -17.17
CA GLY A 79 16.01 45.17 -15.99
C GLY A 79 15.39 45.58 -14.64
N PHE A 80 15.86 44.93 -13.58
CA PHE A 80 15.31 45.09 -12.23
C PHE A 80 16.35 45.60 -11.23
N ASP A 81 15.91 46.40 -10.27
CA ASP A 81 16.75 46.87 -9.15
C ASP A 81 17.03 45.73 -8.16
N ALA A 82 18.13 45.01 -8.34
CA ALA A 82 18.51 43.87 -7.49
C ALA A 82 18.74 44.22 -6.01
N ALA A 83 18.82 45.52 -5.65
CA ALA A 83 18.91 45.97 -4.26
C ALA A 83 17.54 46.22 -3.61
N HIS A 84 16.44 46.10 -4.35
CA HIS A 84 15.10 46.31 -3.83
C HIS A 84 14.73 45.22 -2.80
N PRO A 85 14.22 45.56 -1.59
CA PRO A 85 13.92 44.57 -0.54
C PRO A 85 12.92 43.48 -0.96
N GLU A 86 11.97 43.83 -1.83
CA GLU A 86 10.97 42.90 -2.40
C GLU A 86 11.56 41.79 -3.28
N PHE A 87 12.83 41.91 -3.70
CA PHE A 87 13.48 40.96 -4.60
C PHE A 87 14.50 40.13 -3.84
N ALA A 88 14.00 39.20 -3.03
CA ALA A 88 14.82 38.27 -2.28
C ALA A 88 15.81 37.54 -3.21
N THR A 89 17.09 37.53 -2.84
CA THR A 89 18.20 37.04 -3.69
C THR A 89 18.16 35.55 -3.98
N ASP A 90 17.39 34.78 -3.22
CA ASP A 90 17.13 33.36 -3.45
C ASP A 90 15.97 33.12 -4.44
N ARG A 91 15.20 34.16 -4.79
CA ARG A 91 14.08 34.11 -5.75
C ARG A 91 14.36 34.84 -7.06
N TYR A 92 15.08 35.95 -7.02
CA TYR A 92 15.36 36.77 -8.20
C TYR A 92 16.76 36.52 -8.74
N HIS A 93 16.82 36.17 -10.03
CA HIS A 93 18.03 35.76 -10.71
C HIS A 93 18.19 36.54 -12.02
N GLY A 94 19.14 37.49 -12.07
CA GLY A 94 19.51 38.11 -13.34
C GLY A 94 20.22 37.11 -14.25
N VAL A 95 19.73 36.90 -15.46
CA VAL A 95 20.45 36.10 -16.47
C VAL A 95 21.42 36.96 -17.26
N THR A 96 22.57 36.41 -17.64
CA THR A 96 23.58 37.14 -18.43
C THR A 96 23.47 36.79 -19.90
N ALA A 97 23.21 37.79 -20.74
CA ALA A 97 23.30 37.69 -22.19
C ALA A 97 24.65 38.22 -22.66
N SER A 98 25.42 37.40 -23.36
CA SER A 98 26.72 37.78 -23.93
C SER A 98 26.86 37.35 -25.38
N GLY A 99 27.59 38.13 -26.17
CA GLY A 99 27.74 37.89 -27.59
C GLY A 99 28.21 39.11 -28.36
N SER A 100 27.84 39.18 -29.64
CA SER A 100 28.11 40.31 -30.52
C SER A 100 26.85 40.71 -31.27
N TYR A 101 26.57 42.01 -31.33
CA TYR A 101 25.54 42.62 -32.15
C TYR A 101 25.78 42.31 -33.65
N VAL A 102 24.80 42.63 -34.50
CA VAL A 102 24.90 42.47 -35.95
C VAL A 102 26.05 43.31 -36.53
N ASP A 103 26.33 44.48 -35.96
CA ASP A 103 27.44 45.36 -36.33
C ASP A 103 28.83 44.86 -35.89
N GLY A 104 28.90 43.76 -35.13
CA GLY A 104 30.12 43.14 -34.64
C GLY A 104 30.60 43.65 -33.27
N SER A 105 29.98 44.68 -32.71
CA SER A 105 30.30 45.15 -31.35
C SER A 105 29.87 44.12 -30.30
N ARG A 106 30.63 44.00 -29.20
CA ARG A 106 30.36 43.00 -28.15
C ARG A 106 29.37 43.52 -27.11
N PHE A 107 28.54 42.62 -26.60
CA PHE A 107 27.71 42.87 -25.42
C PHE A 107 27.93 41.81 -24.35
N ASN A 108 27.77 42.24 -23.10
CA ASN A 108 27.70 41.41 -21.91
C ASN A 108 26.80 42.15 -20.91
N VAL A 109 25.53 41.76 -20.87
CA VAL A 109 24.49 42.46 -20.11
C VAL A 109 23.80 41.45 -19.21
N ASP A 110 23.75 41.74 -17.92
CA ASP A 110 22.96 40.96 -16.96
C ASP A 110 21.53 41.51 -16.82
N GLY A 111 20.68 40.76 -16.12
CA GLY A 111 19.28 41.12 -15.86
C GLY A 111 19.07 42.37 -15.01
N THR A 112 20.10 42.90 -14.35
CA THR A 112 19.95 43.98 -13.37
C THR A 112 19.86 45.34 -14.03
N LEU A 113 19.27 46.30 -13.32
CA LEU A 113 19.10 47.68 -13.74
C LEU A 113 20.46 48.34 -14.02
N ASN A 114 20.60 48.98 -15.18
CA ASN A 114 21.80 49.69 -15.59
C ASN A 114 21.49 51.12 -16.12
N ALA A 115 22.53 51.86 -16.54
CA ALA A 115 22.40 53.26 -16.95
C ALA A 115 21.53 53.51 -18.20
N ASN A 116 21.25 52.48 -19.01
CA ASN A 116 20.37 52.57 -20.18
C ASN A 116 18.89 52.36 -19.86
N ASN A 117 18.59 51.96 -18.62
CA ASN A 117 17.27 51.52 -18.19
C ASN A 117 16.51 52.61 -17.43
N ASP A 118 15.21 52.39 -17.26
CA ASP A 118 14.34 53.23 -16.43
C ASP A 118 13.69 52.39 -15.30
N SER A 119 12.67 52.94 -14.63
CA SER A 119 11.97 52.24 -13.54
C SER A 119 11.00 51.16 -14.00
N HIS A 120 10.84 50.94 -15.31
CA HIS A 120 9.75 50.12 -15.84
C HIS A 120 9.91 48.63 -15.51
N GLY A 121 11.08 48.04 -15.78
CA GLY A 121 11.33 46.62 -15.52
C GLY A 121 11.25 46.27 -14.03
N THR A 122 11.75 47.15 -13.17
CA THR A 122 11.58 47.01 -11.71
C THR A 122 10.09 46.97 -11.30
N HIS A 123 9.21 47.71 -11.98
CA HIS A 123 7.76 47.69 -11.70
C HIS A 123 7.07 46.43 -12.20
N VAL A 124 7.48 45.95 -13.38
CA VAL A 124 7.03 44.70 -13.98
C VAL A 124 7.42 43.51 -13.08
N ALA A 125 8.68 43.43 -12.66
CA ALA A 125 9.20 42.44 -11.72
C ALA A 125 8.34 42.35 -10.43
N GLY A 126 8.07 43.49 -9.79
CA GLY A 126 7.24 43.52 -8.58
C GLY A 126 5.81 43.04 -8.80
N THR A 127 5.21 43.36 -9.94
CA THR A 127 3.85 42.92 -10.28
C THR A 127 3.80 41.39 -10.43
N ILE A 128 4.86 40.79 -10.97
CA ILE A 128 4.99 39.33 -11.08
C ILE A 128 5.11 38.70 -9.69
N GLY A 129 6.08 39.15 -8.88
CA GLY A 129 6.47 38.40 -7.68
C GLY A 129 7.26 39.18 -6.63
N ALA A 130 6.93 40.45 -6.36
CA ALA A 130 7.37 41.12 -5.13
C ALA A 130 7.05 40.24 -3.90
N SER A 131 7.91 40.30 -2.87
CA SER A 131 7.79 39.47 -1.68
C SER A 131 6.46 39.73 -0.99
N ARG A 132 5.97 38.72 -0.27
CA ARG A 132 4.90 38.91 0.70
C ARG A 132 5.53 38.95 2.09
N ASP A 133 5.72 40.15 2.63
CA ASP A 133 6.45 40.37 3.88
C ASP A 133 5.76 41.36 4.84
N GLY A 134 4.53 41.78 4.50
CA GLY A 134 3.75 42.73 5.28
C GLY A 134 4.10 44.21 5.03
N THR A 135 5.03 44.50 4.13
CA THR A 135 5.45 45.85 3.73
C THR A 135 5.01 46.14 2.30
N GLY A 136 4.65 47.40 2.01
CA GLY A 136 4.49 47.81 0.61
C GLY A 136 3.36 47.10 -0.15
N MET A 137 3.71 46.31 -1.16
CA MET A 137 2.81 45.49 -1.99
C MET A 137 3.52 44.18 -2.32
N HIS A 138 2.75 43.14 -2.64
CA HIS A 138 3.31 41.86 -3.11
C HIS A 138 2.83 41.53 -4.52
N GLY A 139 3.61 40.74 -5.25
CA GLY A 139 3.26 40.28 -6.59
C GLY A 139 2.20 39.18 -6.59
N VAL A 140 1.72 38.81 -7.78
CA VAL A 140 0.73 37.72 -7.96
C VAL A 140 1.33 36.36 -7.55
N ALA A 141 2.58 36.09 -7.92
CA ALA A 141 3.29 34.85 -7.62
C ALA A 141 4.50 35.14 -6.71
N TYR A 142 4.22 35.63 -5.51
CA TYR A 142 5.22 36.16 -4.57
C TYR A 142 6.30 35.14 -4.11
N ASN A 143 6.09 33.83 -4.33
CA ASN A 143 7.08 32.78 -4.06
C ASN A 143 7.71 32.16 -5.32
N ALA A 144 7.40 32.66 -6.51
CA ALA A 144 8.02 32.19 -7.75
C ALA A 144 9.51 32.52 -7.83
N GLN A 145 10.23 31.72 -8.62
CA GLN A 145 11.61 31.97 -9.01
C GLN A 145 11.59 32.81 -10.30
N VAL A 146 11.99 34.07 -10.20
CA VAL A 146 11.91 35.03 -11.30
C VAL A 146 13.30 35.23 -11.90
N TYR A 147 13.44 34.89 -13.18
CA TYR A 147 14.67 35.06 -13.95
C TYR A 147 14.52 36.29 -14.84
N VAL A 148 15.38 37.28 -14.66
CA VAL A 148 15.24 38.56 -15.35
C VAL A 148 16.30 38.69 -16.42
N GLY A 149 15.86 38.92 -17.65
CA GLY A 149 16.65 39.36 -18.79
C GLY A 149 16.45 40.85 -19.03
N ASN A 150 17.49 41.50 -19.53
CA ASN A 150 17.49 42.94 -19.76
C ASN A 150 17.48 43.23 -21.27
N THR A 151 16.63 44.15 -21.72
CA THR A 151 16.60 44.66 -23.11
C THR A 151 17.78 45.60 -23.41
N ASN A 152 18.51 46.02 -22.37
CA ASN A 152 19.55 47.06 -22.37
C ASN A 152 19.04 48.41 -22.93
N LYS A 153 17.76 48.67 -22.72
CA LYS A 153 17.03 49.86 -23.17
C LYS A 153 16.01 50.30 -22.12
N ASN A 154 15.32 51.41 -22.36
CA ASN A 154 14.23 51.92 -21.54
C ASN A 154 12.87 51.71 -22.24
N ASP A 155 11.76 52.09 -21.59
CA ASP A 155 10.41 51.83 -22.10
C ASP A 155 10.05 52.63 -23.37
N SER A 156 10.82 53.69 -23.68
CA SER A 156 10.69 54.44 -24.94
C SER A 156 11.30 53.70 -26.14
N PHE A 157 11.89 52.53 -25.93
CA PHE A 157 12.47 51.70 -27.00
C PHE A 157 11.42 51.23 -27.99
N LEU A 158 11.60 51.56 -29.28
CA LEU A 158 10.66 51.14 -30.32
C LEU A 158 10.93 49.70 -30.76
N PHE A 159 9.93 48.83 -30.60
CA PHE A 159 10.07 47.40 -30.83
C PHE A 159 10.01 46.95 -32.30
N GLY A 160 10.01 47.86 -33.30
CA GLY A 160 9.82 47.54 -34.73
C GLY A 160 10.84 46.52 -35.32
N PRO A 161 11.19 46.54 -36.61
CA PRO A 161 12.14 45.56 -37.15
C PRO A 161 13.60 45.80 -36.74
N ASN A 162 13.90 46.94 -36.10
CA ASN A 162 15.26 47.41 -35.81
C ASN A 162 16.00 46.79 -34.59
N PRO A 163 15.34 46.29 -33.52
CA PRO A 163 16.02 45.65 -32.41
C PRO A 163 16.95 44.52 -32.87
N ASP A 164 18.14 44.45 -32.28
CA ASP A 164 19.17 43.52 -32.74
C ASP A 164 18.79 42.06 -32.45
N PRO A 165 18.62 41.21 -33.49
CA PRO A 165 18.19 39.83 -33.31
C PRO A 165 19.22 38.98 -32.54
N ARG A 166 20.54 39.23 -32.69
CA ARG A 166 21.57 38.46 -31.98
C ARG A 166 21.53 38.73 -30.49
N TYR A 167 21.25 39.97 -30.10
CA TYR A 167 21.07 40.34 -28.71
C TYR A 167 19.85 39.64 -28.10
N PHE A 168 18.68 39.79 -28.71
CA PHE A 168 17.44 39.20 -28.19
C PHE A 168 17.49 37.67 -28.18
N LYS A 169 18.12 37.04 -29.18
CA LYS A 169 18.40 35.60 -29.17
C LYS A 169 19.20 35.18 -27.93
N ALA A 170 20.27 35.91 -27.61
CA ALA A 170 21.11 35.59 -26.45
C ALA A 170 20.32 35.71 -25.14
N VAL A 171 19.48 36.74 -24.99
CA VAL A 171 18.66 36.93 -23.79
C VAL A 171 17.56 35.86 -23.67
N TYR A 172 16.81 35.59 -24.74
CA TYR A 172 15.77 34.54 -24.74
C TYR A 172 16.37 33.16 -24.48
N ASN A 173 17.53 32.86 -25.06
CA ASN A 173 18.23 31.60 -24.77
C ASN A 173 18.68 31.53 -23.32
N ALA A 174 19.25 32.59 -22.75
CA ALA A 174 19.67 32.60 -21.35
C ALA A 174 18.49 32.36 -20.39
N LEU A 175 17.32 32.96 -20.68
CA LEU A 175 16.09 32.72 -19.93
C LEU A 175 15.61 31.26 -20.07
N ALA A 176 15.52 30.75 -21.29
CA ALA A 176 15.07 29.39 -21.55
C ALA A 176 16.02 28.32 -20.96
N ASP A 177 17.33 28.55 -21.04
CA ASP A 177 18.37 27.66 -20.50
C ASP A 177 18.37 27.66 -18.97
N ALA A 178 17.87 28.72 -18.32
CA ALA A 178 17.58 28.74 -16.89
C ALA A 178 16.38 27.86 -16.49
N GLY A 179 15.63 27.36 -17.48
CA GLY A 179 14.47 26.48 -17.31
C GLY A 179 13.17 27.20 -17.00
N VAL A 180 13.03 28.48 -17.40
CA VAL A 180 11.76 29.20 -17.24
C VAL A 180 10.67 28.59 -18.11
N ARG A 181 9.44 28.56 -17.60
CA ARG A 181 8.28 28.01 -18.30
C ARG A 181 7.52 29.06 -19.12
N ALA A 182 7.55 30.31 -18.68
CA ALA A 182 6.94 31.44 -19.35
C ALA A 182 7.85 32.67 -19.26
N ILE A 183 7.80 33.58 -20.23
CA ILE A 183 8.58 34.82 -20.28
C ILE A 183 7.62 36.00 -20.47
N ASN A 184 7.58 36.90 -19.49
CA ASN A 184 6.88 38.17 -19.61
C ASN A 184 7.64 39.13 -20.52
N ASN A 185 6.94 39.75 -21.47
CA ASN A 185 7.47 40.75 -22.40
C ASN A 185 6.63 42.03 -22.34
N SER A 186 6.98 42.91 -21.40
CA SER A 186 6.28 44.18 -21.14
C SER A 186 7.00 45.42 -21.66
N TRP A 187 8.04 45.26 -22.47
CA TRP A 187 8.93 46.34 -22.87
C TRP A 187 8.49 47.07 -24.14
N GLY A 188 8.88 48.32 -24.25
CA GLY A 188 8.97 49.03 -25.53
C GLY A 188 7.65 49.56 -26.07
N SER A 189 7.78 50.55 -26.93
CA SER A 189 6.68 51.36 -27.45
C SER A 189 6.38 51.05 -28.92
N GLN A 190 5.11 51.18 -29.29
CA GLN A 190 4.65 51.03 -30.66
C GLN A 190 5.29 52.11 -31.55
N PRO A 191 5.89 51.74 -32.70
CA PRO A 191 6.33 52.73 -33.67
C PRO A 191 5.18 53.63 -34.12
N PRO A 192 5.37 54.95 -34.23
CA PRO A 192 4.28 55.91 -34.50
C PRO A 192 3.65 55.75 -35.89
N ASP A 193 4.35 55.09 -36.80
CA ASP A 193 3.96 54.80 -38.18
C ASP A 193 3.23 53.46 -38.35
N VAL A 194 3.09 52.67 -37.28
CA VAL A 194 2.42 51.36 -37.31
C VAL A 194 1.01 51.48 -36.71
N SER A 195 0.01 50.88 -37.37
CA SER A 195 -1.39 50.79 -36.91
C SER A 195 -1.77 49.32 -36.67
N TYR A 196 -2.81 49.07 -35.87
CA TYR A 196 -3.42 47.73 -35.69
C TYR A 196 -4.96 47.81 -35.71
N ARG A 197 -5.53 48.77 -36.46
CA ARG A 197 -6.98 48.99 -36.47
C ARG A 197 -7.72 47.95 -37.31
N THR A 198 -7.10 47.51 -38.39
CA THR A 198 -7.63 46.51 -39.31
C THR A 198 -6.70 45.29 -39.39
N LEU A 199 -7.15 44.24 -40.10
CA LEU A 199 -6.29 43.09 -40.40
C LEU A 199 -5.15 43.50 -41.36
N ASP A 200 -5.45 44.31 -42.37
CA ASP A 200 -4.46 44.84 -43.32
C ASP A 200 -3.34 45.61 -42.61
N ASP A 201 -3.69 46.43 -41.60
CA ASP A 201 -2.73 47.14 -40.77
C ASP A 201 -1.76 46.17 -40.06
N LEU A 202 -2.31 45.07 -39.53
CA LEU A 202 -1.56 44.01 -38.86
C LEU A 202 -0.66 43.23 -39.83
N GLN A 203 -1.17 42.91 -41.02
CA GLN A 203 -0.39 42.25 -42.08
C GLN A 203 0.76 43.14 -42.56
N ALA A 204 0.52 44.43 -42.74
CA ALA A 204 1.57 45.40 -43.09
C ALA A 204 2.63 45.51 -41.99
N ALA A 205 2.23 45.49 -40.72
CA ALA A 205 3.16 45.45 -39.60
C ALA A 205 4.00 44.16 -39.58
N TYR A 206 3.38 43.00 -39.83
CA TYR A 206 4.08 41.71 -39.86
C TYR A 206 5.01 41.57 -41.07
N ALA A 207 4.67 42.13 -42.24
CA ALA A 207 5.54 42.16 -43.41
C ALA A 207 6.86 42.90 -43.16
N GLN A 208 6.94 43.74 -42.10
CA GLN A 208 8.21 44.32 -41.66
C GLN A 208 9.16 43.29 -41.06
N HIS A 209 8.65 42.15 -40.54
CA HIS A 209 9.39 41.08 -39.88
C HIS A 209 9.57 39.82 -40.75
N TRP A 210 8.57 39.47 -41.55
CA TRP A 210 8.53 38.21 -42.30
C TRP A 210 9.78 38.02 -43.19
N ASN A 211 10.46 36.89 -42.98
CA ASN A 211 11.66 36.46 -43.70
C ASN A 211 12.83 37.46 -43.65
N LYS A 212 12.98 38.18 -42.52
CA LYS A 212 14.09 39.13 -42.31
C LYS A 212 15.00 38.80 -41.13
N GLY A 213 14.70 37.75 -40.34
CA GLY A 213 15.54 37.31 -39.22
C GLY A 213 15.64 38.37 -38.12
N THR A 214 14.50 38.95 -37.76
CA THR A 214 14.36 39.98 -36.73
C THR A 214 14.31 39.37 -35.33
N TRP A 215 14.31 40.21 -34.29
CA TRP A 215 14.16 39.76 -32.91
C TRP A 215 12.85 38.98 -32.66
N LEU A 216 11.80 39.25 -33.46
CA LEU A 216 10.50 38.58 -33.31
C LEU A 216 10.60 37.10 -33.70
N ASP A 217 11.42 36.77 -34.70
CA ASP A 217 11.73 35.40 -35.08
C ASP A 217 12.47 34.65 -33.95
N GLU A 218 13.31 35.35 -33.18
CA GLU A 218 14.02 34.78 -32.04
C GLU A 218 13.09 34.53 -30.84
N ALA A 219 12.10 35.41 -30.63
CA ALA A 219 11.02 35.18 -29.66
C ALA A 219 10.14 33.97 -30.06
N ALA A 220 9.79 33.84 -31.33
CA ALA A 220 9.10 32.66 -31.85
C ALA A 220 9.95 31.38 -31.67
N GLY A 221 11.26 31.48 -31.91
CA GLY A 221 12.22 30.39 -31.74
C GLY A 221 12.25 29.83 -30.31
N VAL A 222 12.19 30.68 -29.28
CA VAL A 222 12.12 30.21 -27.90
C VAL A 222 10.77 29.56 -27.56
N SER A 223 9.67 30.04 -28.14
CA SER A 223 8.36 29.40 -27.97
C SER A 223 8.26 28.03 -28.63
N ARG A 224 8.94 27.82 -29.77
CA ARG A 224 9.09 26.50 -30.39
C ARG A 224 9.90 25.50 -29.56
N ARG A 225 10.67 25.97 -28.56
CA ARG A 225 11.30 25.12 -27.54
C ARG A 225 10.34 24.74 -26.39
N GLY A 226 9.10 25.21 -26.43
CA GLY A 226 8.05 24.94 -25.44
C GLY A 226 7.87 26.02 -24.38
N VAL A 227 8.58 27.15 -24.44
CA VAL A 227 8.45 28.26 -23.47
C VAL A 227 7.26 29.16 -23.86
N ILE A 228 6.43 29.57 -22.91
CA ILE A 228 5.34 30.49 -23.20
C ILE A 228 5.85 31.93 -23.26
N ASN A 229 5.65 32.63 -24.37
CA ASN A 229 5.85 34.08 -24.37
C ASN A 229 4.55 34.81 -24.01
N VAL A 230 4.61 35.70 -23.02
CA VAL A 230 3.49 36.53 -22.58
C VAL A 230 3.73 37.97 -23.03
N PHE A 231 2.94 38.47 -23.98
CA PHE A 231 3.12 39.78 -24.61
C PHE A 231 1.97 40.74 -24.31
N SER A 232 2.31 41.94 -23.86
CA SER A 232 1.37 43.07 -23.71
C SER A 232 0.72 43.45 -25.06
N ALA A 233 -0.61 43.56 -25.12
CA ALA A 233 -1.35 43.84 -26.35
C ALA A 233 -1.10 45.25 -26.94
N GLY A 234 -0.66 46.21 -26.13
CA GLY A 234 -0.40 47.60 -26.54
C GLY A 234 -1.45 48.60 -26.02
N ASN A 235 -1.09 49.88 -26.01
CA ASN A 235 -1.80 50.91 -25.24
C ASN A 235 -2.61 51.92 -26.09
N SER A 236 -2.71 51.70 -27.40
CA SER A 236 -3.29 52.66 -28.36
C SER A 236 -4.83 52.63 -28.41
N GLY A 237 -5.47 51.68 -27.73
CA GLY A 237 -6.93 51.50 -27.75
C GLY A 237 -7.46 50.92 -29.06
N TYR A 238 -6.62 50.19 -29.80
CA TYR A 238 -7.00 49.61 -31.10
C TYR A 238 -7.84 48.33 -30.94
N PRO A 239 -8.69 48.00 -31.94
CA PRO A 239 -9.45 46.75 -31.98
C PRO A 239 -8.62 45.47 -32.00
N ASN A 240 -7.32 45.54 -32.31
CA ASN A 240 -6.43 44.37 -32.30
C ASN A 240 -5.21 44.58 -31.41
N ALA A 241 -4.70 43.47 -30.93
CA ALA A 241 -3.42 43.41 -30.23
C ALA A 241 -2.28 43.73 -31.20
N SER A 242 -1.16 44.21 -30.67
CA SER A 242 0.04 44.51 -31.45
C SER A 242 0.55 43.29 -32.22
N VAL A 243 1.33 43.52 -33.28
CA VAL A 243 1.88 42.45 -34.13
C VAL A 243 2.65 41.38 -33.34
N ARG A 244 3.40 41.77 -32.29
CA ARG A 244 4.09 40.83 -31.40
C ARG A 244 3.15 39.95 -30.58
N SER A 245 2.01 40.50 -30.14
CA SER A 245 0.99 39.74 -29.40
C SER A 245 0.14 38.86 -30.33
N ALA A 246 -0.10 39.34 -31.54
CA ALA A 246 -0.88 38.66 -32.56
C ALA A 246 -0.06 37.66 -33.41
N LEU A 247 1.22 37.44 -33.10
CA LEU A 247 2.11 36.60 -33.91
C LEU A 247 1.55 35.21 -34.26
N PRO A 248 0.85 34.48 -33.36
CA PRO A 248 0.24 33.20 -33.71
C PRO A 248 -0.83 33.26 -34.81
N TYR A 249 -1.33 34.44 -35.17
CA TYR A 249 -2.15 34.58 -36.37
C TYR A 249 -1.34 34.28 -37.63
N PHE A 250 -0.10 34.76 -37.68
CA PHE A 250 0.83 34.62 -38.81
C PHE A 250 1.68 33.35 -38.74
N GLU A 251 1.97 32.87 -37.54
CA GLU A 251 2.72 31.65 -37.25
C GLU A 251 1.89 30.72 -36.34
N PRO A 252 0.90 29.97 -36.90
CA PRO A 252 -0.08 29.23 -36.11
C PRO A 252 0.47 28.17 -35.15
N ASP A 253 1.69 27.68 -35.38
CA ASP A 253 2.35 26.71 -34.50
C ASP A 253 2.65 27.26 -33.10
N LEU A 254 2.67 28.60 -32.95
CA LEU A 254 2.95 29.28 -31.69
C LEU A 254 1.73 29.35 -30.74
N GLU A 255 0.51 29.06 -31.21
CA GLU A 255 -0.74 29.29 -30.46
C GLU A 255 -0.75 28.63 -29.07
N GLY A 256 -0.14 27.44 -28.92
CA GLY A 256 -0.04 26.74 -27.63
C GLY A 256 1.05 27.26 -26.67
N HIS A 257 1.89 28.19 -27.11
CA HIS A 257 3.06 28.70 -26.39
C HIS A 257 3.17 30.23 -26.46
N TRP A 258 2.05 30.91 -26.65
CA TRP A 258 1.98 32.36 -26.75
C TRP A 258 0.75 32.87 -26.00
N LEU A 259 0.88 33.99 -25.30
CA LEU A 259 -0.21 34.62 -24.57
C LEU A 259 -0.21 36.12 -24.84
N ALA A 260 -1.25 36.59 -25.53
CA ALA A 260 -1.53 38.01 -25.68
C ALA A 260 -2.28 38.52 -24.44
N VAL A 261 -1.91 39.69 -23.93
CA VAL A 261 -2.52 40.23 -22.71
C VAL A 261 -3.05 41.63 -22.91
N SER A 262 -4.37 41.77 -22.92
CA SER A 262 -5.07 43.05 -22.89
C SER A 262 -5.26 43.55 -21.46
N GLY A 263 -5.68 44.81 -21.28
CA GLY A 263 -5.73 45.46 -19.97
C GLY A 263 -7.11 45.97 -19.57
N LEU A 264 -7.35 46.01 -18.25
CA LEU A 264 -8.51 46.63 -17.61
C LEU A 264 -8.14 47.81 -16.72
N ASP A 265 -9.08 48.73 -16.59
CA ASP A 265 -9.09 49.69 -15.49
C ASP A 265 -9.89 49.20 -14.27
N GLN A 266 -9.80 49.95 -13.16
CA GLN A 266 -10.53 49.66 -11.91
C GLN A 266 -12.06 49.69 -12.06
N GLY A 267 -12.59 50.31 -13.12
CA GLY A 267 -14.01 50.29 -13.49
C GLY A 267 -14.39 49.07 -14.35
N ASN A 268 -13.50 48.09 -14.46
CA ASN A 268 -13.67 46.87 -15.26
C ASN A 268 -13.87 47.18 -16.75
N GLN A 269 -13.32 48.29 -17.24
CA GLN A 269 -13.38 48.68 -18.65
C GLN A 269 -12.13 48.26 -19.40
N GLN A 270 -12.33 47.61 -20.55
CA GLN A 270 -11.27 47.37 -21.53
C GLN A 270 -11.07 48.66 -22.35
N LYS A 271 -9.91 49.31 -22.17
CA LYS A 271 -9.55 50.61 -22.78
C LYS A 271 -8.24 50.60 -23.59
N TYR A 272 -7.47 49.52 -23.49
CA TYR A 272 -6.21 49.33 -24.22
C TYR A 272 -6.45 48.62 -25.56
N ASN A 273 -5.41 48.17 -26.24
CA ASN A 273 -5.60 47.34 -27.43
C ASN A 273 -6.39 46.07 -27.06
N GLN A 274 -7.45 45.80 -27.79
CA GLN A 274 -8.31 44.63 -27.64
C GLN A 274 -7.60 43.37 -28.13
N CYS A 275 -8.14 42.20 -27.79
CA CYS A 275 -7.55 40.94 -28.26
C CYS A 275 -7.63 40.78 -29.79
N GLY A 276 -8.69 41.28 -30.43
CA GLY A 276 -8.91 41.23 -31.87
C GLY A 276 -8.77 39.82 -32.42
N ILE A 277 -7.92 39.70 -33.44
CA ILE A 277 -7.59 38.41 -34.08
C ILE A 277 -6.88 37.41 -33.15
N ALA A 278 -6.26 37.89 -32.06
CA ALA A 278 -5.54 37.06 -31.09
C ALA A 278 -6.44 36.37 -30.06
N LYS A 279 -7.77 36.48 -30.18
CA LYS A 279 -8.74 36.08 -29.14
C LYS A 279 -8.55 34.67 -28.56
N TYR A 280 -8.07 33.71 -29.35
CA TYR A 280 -7.90 32.32 -28.90
C TYR A 280 -6.70 32.08 -27.97
N TRP A 281 -5.70 32.98 -28.00
CA TRP A 281 -4.53 32.96 -27.11
C TRP A 281 -4.42 34.28 -26.33
N CYS A 282 -5.54 34.96 -26.12
CA CYS A 282 -5.58 36.26 -25.45
C CYS A 282 -6.44 36.22 -24.19
N ILE A 283 -5.93 36.85 -23.14
CA ILE A 283 -6.64 37.11 -21.90
C ILE A 283 -6.57 38.60 -21.56
N THR A 284 -7.44 39.06 -20.69
CA THR A 284 -7.44 40.44 -20.20
C THR A 284 -7.19 40.46 -18.70
N THR A 285 -6.23 41.24 -18.24
CA THR A 285 -5.91 41.36 -16.80
C THR A 285 -5.88 42.83 -16.36
N PRO A 286 -5.87 43.11 -15.05
CA PRO A 286 -5.69 44.47 -14.50
C PRO A 286 -4.47 45.18 -15.10
N GLY A 287 -4.63 46.43 -15.54
CA GLY A 287 -3.57 47.18 -16.21
C GLY A 287 -3.49 48.66 -15.85
N ALA A 288 -4.58 49.27 -15.38
CA ALA A 288 -4.57 50.66 -14.96
C ALA A 288 -4.41 50.80 -13.44
N LYS A 289 -3.66 51.81 -13.03
CA LYS A 289 -3.40 52.18 -11.64
C LYS A 289 -2.87 51.02 -10.79
N ILE A 290 -1.86 50.32 -11.32
CA ILE A 290 -1.19 49.21 -10.62
C ILE A 290 -0.03 49.78 -9.81
N ASP A 291 -0.08 49.55 -8.50
CA ASP A 291 0.97 49.92 -7.57
C ASP A 291 1.99 48.79 -7.49
N SER A 292 3.26 49.08 -7.76
CA SER A 292 4.35 48.09 -7.72
C SER A 292 5.68 48.79 -7.48
N THR A 293 6.73 47.99 -7.32
CA THR A 293 8.10 48.39 -6.99
C THR A 293 8.70 49.35 -8.03
N ILE A 294 9.56 50.26 -7.57
CA ILE A 294 10.43 51.10 -8.40
C ILE A 294 11.82 51.17 -7.77
N PRO A 295 12.87 51.53 -8.52
CA PRO A 295 14.23 51.54 -7.99
C PRO A 295 14.39 52.40 -6.73
N GLY A 296 15.29 51.99 -5.83
CA GLY A 296 15.55 52.69 -4.57
C GLY A 296 14.58 52.32 -3.44
N ALA A 297 14.11 51.07 -3.40
CA ALA A 297 13.18 50.53 -2.40
C ALA A 297 11.83 51.26 -2.34
N GLY A 298 11.37 51.81 -3.46
CA GLY A 298 10.13 52.59 -3.54
C GLY A 298 8.98 51.85 -4.21
N TYR A 299 7.79 52.45 -4.17
CA TYR A 299 6.61 51.96 -4.87
C TYR A 299 5.96 53.11 -5.66
N ALA A 300 5.43 52.81 -6.84
CA ALA A 300 4.71 53.77 -7.66
C ALA A 300 3.59 53.14 -8.46
N ILE A 301 2.62 53.98 -8.82
CA ILE A 301 1.49 53.59 -9.64
C ILE A 301 1.83 53.79 -11.12
N LYS A 302 1.71 52.74 -11.93
CA LYS A 302 1.80 52.79 -13.41
C LYS A 302 0.53 52.27 -14.06
N SER A 303 0.37 52.50 -15.36
CA SER A 303 -0.81 52.10 -16.13
C SER A 303 -0.44 51.70 -17.55
N GLY A 304 -0.95 50.57 -18.01
CA GLY A 304 -0.71 50.03 -19.34
C GLY A 304 -0.86 48.52 -19.38
N THR A 305 -0.92 47.96 -20.60
CA THR A 305 -0.81 46.51 -20.80
C THR A 305 0.52 45.94 -20.33
N SER A 306 1.53 46.78 -20.11
CA SER A 306 2.80 46.43 -19.47
C SER A 306 2.65 45.99 -18.00
N MET A 307 1.58 46.41 -17.33
CA MET A 307 1.23 45.91 -15.99
C MET A 307 0.23 44.74 -16.08
N SER A 308 -0.50 44.60 -17.19
CA SER A 308 -1.38 43.44 -17.42
C SER A 308 -0.62 42.15 -17.72
N ALA A 309 0.39 42.20 -18.58
CA ALA A 309 1.21 41.03 -18.90
C ALA A 309 1.88 40.38 -17.66
N PRO A 310 2.47 41.11 -16.70
CA PRO A 310 3.05 40.49 -15.51
C PRO A 310 1.99 39.92 -14.57
N HIS A 311 0.80 40.52 -14.49
CA HIS A 311 -0.33 39.92 -13.79
C HIS A 311 -0.70 38.55 -14.38
N ALA A 312 -0.78 38.45 -15.71
CA ALA A 312 -1.07 37.19 -16.40
C ALA A 312 0.06 36.17 -16.23
N THR A 313 1.31 36.63 -16.25
CA THR A 313 2.49 35.77 -16.03
C THR A 313 2.51 35.18 -14.62
N GLY A 314 2.22 36.00 -13.60
CA GLY A 314 2.10 35.52 -12.23
C GLY A 314 0.90 34.58 -12.05
N ALA A 315 -0.25 34.89 -12.65
CA ALA A 315 -1.41 33.99 -12.64
C ALA A 315 -1.10 32.63 -13.29
N LEU A 316 -0.39 32.63 -14.41
CA LEU A 316 0.09 31.41 -15.08
C LEU A 316 1.05 30.61 -14.18
N ALA A 317 1.93 31.29 -13.43
CA ALA A 317 2.82 30.63 -12.48
C ALA A 317 2.04 29.91 -11.36
N LEU A 318 0.96 30.51 -10.86
CA LEU A 318 0.07 29.87 -9.88
C LEU A 318 -0.58 28.60 -10.46
N VAL A 319 -1.07 28.66 -11.70
CA VAL A 319 -1.63 27.48 -12.40
C VAL A 319 -0.57 26.38 -12.59
N MET A 320 0.67 26.77 -12.94
CA MET A 320 1.79 25.86 -13.11
C MET A 320 2.21 25.15 -11.82
N GLU A 321 2.12 25.82 -10.66
CA GLU A 321 2.34 25.20 -9.35
C GLU A 321 1.19 24.26 -8.99
N ARG A 322 -0.05 24.68 -9.21
CA ARG A 322 -1.25 23.89 -8.91
C ARG A 322 -1.28 22.56 -9.67
N TYR A 323 -0.78 22.55 -10.91
CA TYR A 323 -0.76 21.37 -11.78
C TYR A 323 0.67 21.05 -12.25
N PRO A 324 1.53 20.48 -11.37
CA PRO A 324 2.92 20.21 -11.71
C PRO A 324 3.09 19.14 -12.80
N TYR A 325 2.03 18.36 -13.06
CA TYR A 325 1.99 17.33 -14.10
C TYR A 325 1.53 17.85 -15.47
N MET A 326 1.05 19.10 -15.57
CA MET A 326 0.67 19.72 -16.83
C MET A 326 1.88 20.31 -17.53
N ASN A 327 1.99 20.07 -18.84
CA ASN A 327 2.95 20.79 -19.67
C ASN A 327 2.56 22.28 -19.80
N ASN A 328 3.42 23.08 -20.46
CA ASN A 328 3.20 24.51 -20.56
C ASN A 328 1.89 24.85 -21.29
N GLN A 329 1.64 24.24 -22.45
CA GLN A 329 0.41 24.44 -23.21
C GLN A 329 -0.85 24.12 -22.39
N GLN A 330 -0.86 23.03 -21.62
CA GLN A 330 -1.98 22.64 -20.77
C GLN A 330 -2.23 23.61 -19.61
N ALA A 331 -1.16 24.16 -19.02
CA ALA A 331 -1.28 25.19 -17.99
C ALA A 331 -1.83 26.50 -18.57
N LEU A 332 -1.38 26.89 -19.77
CA LEU A 332 -1.91 28.04 -20.50
C LEU A 332 -3.40 27.85 -20.85
N GLU A 333 -3.75 26.69 -21.38
CA GLU A 333 -5.14 26.31 -21.69
C GLU A 333 -6.02 26.35 -20.44
N THR A 334 -5.53 25.86 -19.30
CA THR A 334 -6.26 25.93 -18.03
C THR A 334 -6.50 27.38 -17.61
N LEU A 335 -5.50 28.25 -17.68
CA LEU A 335 -5.67 29.69 -17.39
C LEU A 335 -6.70 30.35 -18.31
N LEU A 336 -6.64 30.08 -19.61
CA LEU A 336 -7.55 30.65 -20.60
C LEU A 336 -8.98 30.15 -20.43
N THR A 337 -9.18 28.83 -20.32
CA THR A 337 -10.51 28.21 -20.33
C THR A 337 -11.28 28.37 -19.01
N THR A 338 -10.60 28.79 -17.95
CA THR A 338 -11.23 29.10 -16.66
C THR A 338 -11.60 30.57 -16.49
N ALA A 339 -11.15 31.43 -17.41
CA ALA A 339 -11.46 32.85 -17.42
C ALA A 339 -12.97 33.12 -17.53
N THR A 340 -13.35 34.32 -17.10
CA THR A 340 -14.74 34.79 -17.10
C THR A 340 -14.89 36.05 -17.92
N HIS A 341 -16.05 36.27 -18.52
CA HIS A 341 -16.40 37.54 -19.14
C HIS A 341 -16.36 38.70 -18.12
N LEU A 342 -16.45 39.94 -18.62
CA LEU A 342 -16.39 41.12 -17.76
C LEU A 342 -17.50 41.15 -16.70
N ASP A 343 -18.66 40.55 -16.98
CA ASP A 343 -19.79 40.42 -16.06
C ASP A 343 -19.64 39.25 -15.06
N GLY A 344 -18.55 38.49 -15.13
CA GLY A 344 -18.28 37.33 -14.28
C GLY A 344 -18.86 36.01 -14.78
N SER A 345 -19.61 36.00 -15.89
CA SER A 345 -20.09 34.75 -16.49
C SER A 345 -18.95 33.91 -17.09
N ILE A 346 -19.11 32.59 -17.09
CA ILE A 346 -18.13 31.66 -17.65
C ILE A 346 -17.96 31.92 -19.14
N THR A 347 -16.71 31.97 -19.61
CA THR A 347 -16.42 32.13 -21.03
C THR A 347 -16.51 30.81 -21.78
N GLU A 348 -17.59 30.65 -22.54
CA GLU A 348 -17.83 29.48 -23.39
C GLU A 348 -17.04 29.52 -24.70
N ALA A 349 -16.72 30.71 -25.21
CA ALA A 349 -15.82 30.89 -26.33
C ALA A 349 -15.22 32.32 -26.32
N PRO A 350 -13.98 32.49 -26.78
CA PRO A 350 -13.32 33.79 -26.76
C PRO A 350 -13.91 34.76 -27.78
N ASN A 351 -13.87 36.05 -27.46
CA ASN A 351 -14.34 37.14 -28.35
C ASN A 351 -13.23 38.14 -28.67
N SER A 352 -13.42 38.97 -29.70
CA SER A 352 -12.42 39.94 -30.15
C SER A 352 -12.13 41.04 -29.13
N ARG A 353 -13.03 41.35 -28.19
CA ARG A 353 -12.83 42.46 -27.26
C ARG A 353 -11.85 42.11 -26.15
N VAL A 354 -12.08 40.98 -25.46
CA VAL A 354 -11.36 40.56 -24.24
C VAL A 354 -10.75 39.17 -24.34
N GLY A 355 -10.82 38.53 -25.51
CA GLY A 355 -10.33 37.17 -25.70
C GLY A 355 -11.14 36.20 -24.87
N TRP A 356 -10.44 35.38 -24.09
CA TRP A 356 -11.02 34.48 -23.08
C TRP A 356 -11.65 35.21 -21.89
N GLY A 357 -11.48 36.53 -21.77
CA GLY A 357 -12.03 37.31 -20.66
C GLY A 357 -10.97 37.60 -19.59
N VAL A 358 -11.40 37.69 -18.35
CA VAL A 358 -10.55 38.01 -17.21
C VAL A 358 -10.11 36.75 -16.50
N ALA A 359 -8.80 36.68 -16.20
CA ALA A 359 -8.23 35.60 -15.41
C ALA A 359 -9.03 35.39 -14.11
N ASN A 360 -9.39 34.14 -13.85
CA ASN A 360 -10.17 33.74 -12.69
C ASN A 360 -9.44 32.59 -12.00
N LEU A 361 -8.65 32.92 -10.98
CA LEU A 361 -7.80 31.95 -10.28
C LEU A 361 -8.60 31.01 -9.40
N GLU A 362 -9.79 31.40 -8.93
CA GLU A 362 -10.72 30.51 -8.22
C GLU A 362 -11.04 29.29 -9.07
N ARG A 363 -11.55 29.51 -10.28
CA ARG A 363 -11.86 28.45 -11.24
C ARG A 363 -10.61 27.73 -11.70
N ALA A 364 -9.49 28.43 -11.89
CA ALA A 364 -8.23 27.80 -12.29
C ALA A 364 -7.70 26.79 -11.28
N MET A 365 -8.07 26.86 -9.98
CA MET A 365 -7.66 25.86 -8.98
C MET A 365 -8.46 24.54 -9.05
N HIS A 366 -9.50 24.48 -9.90
CA HIS A 366 -10.48 23.39 -9.99
C HIS A 366 -10.45 22.58 -11.30
N GLY A 367 -9.38 22.71 -12.09
CA GLY A 367 -9.15 22.01 -13.35
C GLY A 367 -9.43 22.88 -14.58
N PRO A 368 -9.19 22.38 -15.81
CA PRO A 368 -9.54 23.11 -17.02
C PRO A 368 -11.06 23.33 -17.13
N GLY A 369 -11.48 24.44 -17.75
CA GLY A 369 -12.90 24.71 -18.03
C GLY A 369 -13.36 24.19 -19.40
N GLN A 370 -12.41 23.98 -20.31
CA GLN A 370 -12.64 23.39 -21.62
C GLN A 370 -11.41 22.59 -22.05
N LEU A 371 -11.58 21.65 -22.98
CA LEU A 371 -10.47 20.98 -23.67
C LEU A 371 -10.36 21.54 -25.09
N LEU A 372 -9.25 22.20 -25.42
CA LEU A 372 -8.96 22.83 -26.72
C LEU A 372 -8.24 21.88 -27.68
N GLY A 373 -8.36 20.58 -27.44
CA GLY A 373 -7.79 19.50 -28.22
C GLY A 373 -7.58 18.28 -27.34
N ARG A 374 -6.50 17.53 -27.60
CA ARG A 374 -6.09 16.41 -26.76
C ARG A 374 -5.40 16.92 -25.49
N PHE A 375 -5.94 16.54 -24.34
CA PHE A 375 -5.40 16.84 -23.02
C PHE A 375 -4.89 15.56 -22.34
N ASP A 376 -3.60 15.49 -22.03
CA ASP A 376 -2.98 14.34 -21.35
C ASP A 376 -2.71 14.64 -19.87
N ALA A 377 -3.54 14.12 -18.99
CA ALA A 377 -3.36 14.20 -17.54
C ALA A 377 -2.43 13.07 -17.06
N ASN A 378 -1.13 13.33 -17.04
CA ASN A 378 -0.09 12.35 -16.66
C ASN A 378 0.32 12.44 -15.18
N LEU A 379 -0.51 11.88 -14.29
CA LEU A 379 -0.24 11.91 -12.85
C LEU A 379 0.67 10.74 -12.44
N GLY A 380 1.75 11.02 -11.72
CA GLY A 380 2.72 10.03 -11.23
C GLY A 380 2.22 9.19 -10.05
N VAL A 381 3.03 8.20 -9.63
CA VAL A 381 2.74 7.35 -8.47
C VAL A 381 2.52 8.22 -7.22
N GLY A 382 1.46 7.92 -6.46
CA GLY A 382 1.10 8.65 -5.23
C GLY A 382 0.47 10.03 -5.45
N GLN A 383 0.38 10.52 -6.70
CA GLN A 383 -0.32 11.75 -7.01
C GLN A 383 -1.83 11.49 -7.17
N SER A 384 -2.64 12.37 -6.59
CA SER A 384 -4.09 12.40 -6.78
C SER A 384 -4.53 13.84 -7.01
N ASP A 385 -5.47 14.05 -7.94
CA ASP A 385 -6.07 15.37 -8.17
C ASP A 385 -7.58 15.26 -8.45
N VAL A 386 -8.29 16.37 -8.21
CA VAL A 386 -9.73 16.53 -8.41
C VAL A 386 -9.98 17.70 -9.34
N TRP A 387 -10.68 17.45 -10.44
CA TRP A 387 -11.22 18.49 -11.30
C TRP A 387 -12.72 18.59 -11.09
N SER A 388 -13.13 19.74 -10.56
CA SER A 388 -14.51 20.03 -10.21
C SER A 388 -15.20 21.01 -11.13
N ASN A 389 -14.47 21.62 -12.07
CA ASN A 389 -15.08 22.40 -13.14
C ASN A 389 -15.90 21.50 -14.09
N ASP A 390 -17.00 22.05 -14.60
CA ASP A 390 -17.61 21.56 -15.83
C ASP A 390 -16.63 21.77 -16.99
N ILE A 391 -16.48 20.75 -17.85
CA ILE A 391 -15.49 20.76 -18.94
C ILE A 391 -16.22 20.63 -20.28
N THR A 392 -16.12 21.66 -21.13
CA THR A 392 -16.75 21.68 -22.47
C THR A 392 -15.69 21.71 -23.58
N ASP A 393 -16.11 21.77 -24.85
CA ASP A 393 -15.23 22.07 -25.99
C ASP A 393 -15.87 23.09 -26.95
N LYS A 394 -16.75 23.96 -26.42
CA LYS A 394 -17.54 24.91 -27.24
C LYS A 394 -16.68 25.90 -28.01
N ALA A 395 -15.52 26.29 -27.47
CA ALA A 395 -14.57 27.14 -28.18
C ALA A 395 -14.04 26.47 -29.46
N LEU A 396 -13.92 25.15 -29.51
CA LEU A 396 -13.52 24.41 -30.72
C LEU A 396 -14.63 24.40 -31.78
N ILE A 397 -15.91 24.35 -31.37
CA ILE A 397 -17.05 24.49 -32.30
C ILE A 397 -17.00 25.86 -32.97
N GLN A 398 -16.80 26.92 -32.18
CA GLN A 398 -16.63 28.27 -32.74
C GLN A 398 -15.41 28.32 -33.66
N ARG A 399 -14.26 27.76 -33.23
CA ARG A 399 -13.03 27.78 -34.02
C ARG A 399 -13.18 27.05 -35.35
N GLN A 400 -13.88 25.91 -35.37
CA GLN A 400 -14.16 25.16 -36.59
C GLN A 400 -14.95 25.97 -37.61
N SER A 401 -15.98 26.69 -37.14
CA SER A 401 -16.78 27.56 -38.00
C SER A 401 -15.96 28.72 -38.57
N GLU A 402 -15.11 29.32 -37.74
CA GLU A 402 -14.26 30.44 -38.14
C GLU A 402 -13.15 30.03 -39.09
N ASP A 403 -12.44 28.93 -38.81
CA ASP A 403 -11.38 28.38 -39.66
C ASP A 403 -11.97 27.95 -41.02
N ALA A 404 -13.21 27.43 -41.07
CA ALA A 404 -13.89 27.11 -42.33
C ALA A 404 -14.29 28.36 -43.15
N ALA A 405 -14.71 29.43 -42.48
CA ALA A 405 -14.99 30.71 -43.12
C ALA A 405 -13.70 31.35 -43.66
N GLU A 406 -12.61 31.27 -42.91
CA GLU A 406 -11.30 31.77 -43.32
C GLU A 406 -10.72 30.96 -44.49
N HIS A 407 -10.82 29.63 -44.46
CA HIS A 407 -10.49 28.77 -45.62
C HIS A 407 -11.23 29.23 -46.87
N SER A 408 -12.55 29.45 -46.77
CA SER A 408 -13.37 29.88 -47.91
C SER A 408 -12.94 31.25 -48.44
N ALA A 409 -12.62 32.20 -47.55
CA ALA A 409 -12.10 33.52 -47.93
C ALA A 409 -10.71 33.42 -48.58
N TRP A 410 -9.86 32.51 -48.09
CA TRP A 410 -8.54 32.26 -48.65
C TRP A 410 -8.63 31.66 -50.06
N GLN A 411 -9.50 30.68 -50.30
CA GLN A 411 -9.75 30.12 -51.63
C GLN A 411 -10.25 31.18 -52.63
N GLN A 412 -11.05 32.15 -52.17
CA GLN A 412 -11.47 33.27 -53.00
C GLN A 412 -10.32 34.23 -53.29
N THR A 413 -9.46 34.49 -52.31
CA THR A 413 -8.26 35.34 -52.47
C THR A 413 -7.31 34.73 -53.49
N LEU A 414 -7.04 33.43 -53.41
CA LEU A 414 -6.22 32.71 -54.39
C LEU A 414 -6.71 32.91 -55.83
N LYS A 415 -8.03 32.87 -56.05
CA LYS A 415 -8.65 33.09 -57.37
C LYS A 415 -8.58 34.55 -57.81
N THR A 416 -8.93 35.48 -56.92
CA THR A 416 -8.97 36.91 -57.24
C THR A 416 -7.58 37.45 -57.58
N GLU A 417 -6.56 37.02 -56.84
CA GLU A 417 -5.17 37.47 -57.04
C GLU A 417 -4.39 36.61 -58.06
N GLY A 418 -4.99 35.51 -58.54
CA GLY A 418 -4.33 34.57 -59.46
C GLY A 418 -3.18 33.78 -58.82
N TRP A 419 -3.24 33.55 -57.51
CA TRP A 419 -2.21 32.86 -56.71
C TRP A 419 -2.44 31.34 -56.60
N GLU A 420 -3.40 30.78 -57.34
CA GLU A 420 -3.74 29.34 -57.32
C GLU A 420 -2.53 28.42 -57.61
N ASN A 421 -1.54 28.91 -58.37
CA ASN A 421 -0.30 28.20 -58.69
C ASN A 421 0.94 28.84 -58.03
N GLY A 422 0.75 29.56 -56.92
CA GLY A 422 1.78 30.33 -56.25
C GLY A 422 1.78 31.81 -56.67
N VAL A 423 2.54 32.60 -55.92
CA VAL A 423 2.65 34.04 -56.15
C VAL A 423 3.50 34.33 -57.41
N PRO A 424 3.09 35.25 -58.30
CA PRO A 424 3.85 35.59 -59.52
C PRO A 424 5.29 36.07 -59.25
N VAL A 425 6.19 35.80 -60.21
CA VAL A 425 7.56 36.34 -60.19
C VAL A 425 7.49 37.87 -60.26
N GLY A 426 8.01 38.53 -59.22
CA GLY A 426 7.99 40.00 -59.10
C GLY A 426 6.89 40.56 -58.22
N ALA A 427 6.04 39.72 -57.61
CA ALA A 427 5.05 40.16 -56.64
C ALA A 427 5.67 40.90 -55.46
N SER A 428 4.86 41.79 -54.86
CA SER A 428 5.28 42.67 -53.79
C SER A 428 5.69 41.88 -52.55
N GLN A 429 6.45 42.49 -51.64
CA GLN A 429 6.78 41.85 -50.36
C GLN A 429 5.51 41.55 -49.54
N GLN A 430 4.50 42.42 -49.65
CA GLN A 430 3.22 42.24 -48.99
C GLN A 430 2.51 41.01 -49.54
N ASP A 431 2.37 40.89 -50.85
CA ASP A 431 1.73 39.75 -51.54
C ASP A 431 2.37 38.41 -51.14
N ARG A 432 3.71 38.37 -51.08
CA ARG A 432 4.44 37.15 -50.66
C ARG A 432 4.17 36.80 -49.21
N THR A 433 4.08 37.81 -48.34
CA THR A 433 3.78 37.63 -46.92
C THR A 433 2.34 37.15 -46.75
N ASP A 434 1.37 37.80 -47.40
CA ASP A 434 -0.04 37.44 -47.33
C ASP A 434 -0.30 36.04 -47.86
N TYR A 435 0.36 35.66 -48.96
CA TYR A 435 0.30 34.29 -49.46
C TYR A 435 0.86 33.27 -48.49
N ALA A 436 2.02 33.55 -47.89
CA ALA A 436 2.63 32.66 -46.91
C ALA A 436 1.73 32.49 -45.67
N VAL A 437 1.16 33.59 -45.18
CA VAL A 437 0.23 33.59 -44.03
C VAL A 437 -1.04 32.83 -44.36
N GLY A 438 -1.70 33.14 -45.47
CA GLY A 438 -2.92 32.45 -45.92
C GLY A 438 -2.68 30.94 -46.04
N THR A 439 -1.59 30.54 -46.69
CA THR A 439 -1.21 29.13 -46.84
C THR A 439 -0.94 28.45 -45.49
N ALA A 440 -0.22 29.11 -44.58
CA ALA A 440 0.09 28.57 -43.25
C ALA A 440 -1.17 28.39 -42.39
N ARG A 441 -2.09 29.36 -42.44
CA ARG A 441 -3.37 29.29 -41.73
C ARG A 441 -4.29 28.21 -42.29
N ASP A 442 -4.35 28.07 -43.62
CA ASP A 442 -5.11 27.03 -44.29
C ASP A 442 -4.61 25.62 -43.91
N LEU A 443 -3.29 25.44 -43.88
CA LEU A 443 -2.66 24.21 -43.41
C LEU A 443 -2.96 23.94 -41.93
N ALA A 444 -2.84 24.94 -41.07
CA ALA A 444 -3.16 24.81 -39.65
C ALA A 444 -4.62 24.41 -39.42
N ALA A 445 -5.56 25.03 -40.14
CA ALA A 445 -6.98 24.69 -40.09
C ALA A 445 -7.26 23.25 -40.54
N SER A 446 -6.57 22.77 -41.58
CA SER A 446 -6.72 21.40 -42.12
C SER A 446 -6.19 20.29 -41.21
N THR A 447 -5.25 20.62 -40.32
CA THR A 447 -4.59 19.66 -39.41
C THR A 447 -5.12 19.73 -37.98
N ARG A 448 -5.94 20.73 -37.66
CA ARG A 448 -6.48 20.94 -36.31
C ARG A 448 -7.52 19.89 -35.94
N VAL A 449 -7.48 19.48 -34.68
CA VAL A 449 -8.52 18.64 -34.06
C VAL A 449 -9.57 19.56 -33.43
N TYR A 450 -10.82 19.47 -33.87
CA TYR A 450 -11.94 20.31 -33.41
C TYR A 450 -12.83 19.64 -32.34
N GLU A 451 -12.26 18.66 -31.64
CA GLU A 451 -12.90 17.98 -30.52
C GLU A 451 -11.95 17.94 -29.33
N GLY A 452 -12.49 18.25 -28.15
CA GLY A 452 -11.77 18.12 -26.90
C GLY A 452 -11.73 16.65 -26.48
N SER A 453 -10.56 16.12 -26.11
CA SER A 453 -10.40 14.74 -25.66
C SER A 453 -9.49 14.64 -24.45
N LEU A 454 -9.76 13.68 -23.57
CA LEU A 454 -8.99 13.46 -22.34
C LEU A 454 -8.24 12.14 -22.42
N ILE A 455 -6.96 12.17 -22.07
CA ILE A 455 -6.17 10.97 -21.77
C ILE A 455 -5.76 11.06 -20.31
N LYS A 456 -6.16 10.07 -19.52
CA LYS A 456 -5.58 9.84 -18.19
C LYS A 456 -4.42 8.86 -18.34
N SER A 457 -3.21 9.32 -18.03
CA SER A 457 -1.99 8.52 -18.05
C SER A 457 -1.24 8.60 -16.72
N GLY A 458 -0.16 7.81 -16.58
CA GLY A 458 0.59 7.70 -15.33
C GLY A 458 -0.16 6.94 -14.22
N ALA A 459 0.55 6.49 -13.20
CA ALA A 459 0.01 5.61 -12.16
C ALA A 459 -0.89 6.31 -11.12
N GLY A 460 -0.96 7.64 -11.12
CA GLY A 460 -1.75 8.44 -10.18
C GLY A 460 -3.26 8.41 -10.44
N ARG A 461 -4.00 9.19 -9.64
CA ARG A 461 -5.47 9.23 -9.65
C ARG A 461 -6.00 10.60 -10.10
N LEU A 462 -6.92 10.62 -11.05
CA LEU A 462 -7.68 11.82 -11.43
C LEU A 462 -9.16 11.59 -11.10
N MET A 463 -9.79 12.53 -10.40
CA MET A 463 -11.22 12.50 -10.09
C MET A 463 -11.96 13.64 -10.81
N LEU A 464 -12.97 13.32 -11.58
CA LEU A 464 -13.85 14.29 -12.25
C LEU A 464 -15.18 14.38 -11.49
N THR A 465 -15.48 15.54 -10.92
CA THR A 465 -16.75 15.76 -10.17
C THR A 465 -17.71 16.71 -10.88
N GLY A 466 -17.24 17.47 -11.87
CA GLY A 466 -18.09 18.36 -12.69
C GLY A 466 -18.84 17.63 -13.80
N ASN A 467 -19.62 18.39 -14.56
CA ASN A 467 -20.34 17.94 -15.76
C ASN A 467 -19.49 18.18 -17.01
N SER A 468 -18.86 17.11 -17.50
CA SER A 468 -18.02 17.13 -18.69
C SER A 468 -18.83 16.79 -19.94
N THR A 469 -18.86 17.72 -20.89
CA THR A 469 -19.66 17.66 -22.13
C THR A 469 -18.82 17.77 -23.41
N TYR A 470 -17.49 17.76 -23.30
CA TYR A 470 -16.62 17.67 -24.47
C TYR A 470 -16.93 16.42 -25.31
N ARG A 471 -16.78 16.55 -26.63
CA ARG A 471 -17.30 15.57 -27.60
C ARG A 471 -16.32 14.45 -27.94
N GLY A 472 -15.02 14.68 -27.83
CA GLY A 472 -13.99 13.69 -28.13
C GLY A 472 -13.89 12.60 -27.07
N PRO A 473 -13.14 11.52 -27.35
CA PRO A 473 -13.07 10.36 -26.48
C PRO A 473 -12.30 10.62 -25.18
N THR A 474 -12.62 9.84 -24.15
CA THR A 474 -11.80 9.72 -22.94
C THR A 474 -11.07 8.39 -22.93
N THR A 475 -9.75 8.42 -22.75
CA THR A 475 -8.91 7.21 -22.68
C THR A 475 -8.19 7.12 -21.33
N VAL A 476 -8.20 5.95 -20.71
CA VAL A 476 -7.47 5.66 -19.47
C VAL A 476 -6.35 4.67 -19.79
N ASN A 477 -5.12 5.18 -19.86
CA ASN A 477 -3.91 4.41 -20.19
C ASN A 477 -3.08 4.02 -18.96
N GLY A 478 -3.50 4.43 -17.76
CA GLY A 478 -2.79 4.13 -16.53
C GLY A 478 -3.41 4.80 -15.30
N GLY A 479 -3.24 4.15 -14.15
CA GLY A 479 -3.75 4.64 -12.87
C GLY A 479 -5.28 4.71 -12.85
N LEU A 480 -5.84 5.53 -11.97
CA LEU A 480 -7.29 5.63 -11.78
C LEU A 480 -7.87 6.91 -12.39
N LEU A 481 -8.88 6.78 -13.24
CA LEU A 481 -9.84 7.83 -13.54
C LEU A 481 -11.13 7.55 -12.77
N SER A 482 -11.51 8.42 -11.84
CA SER A 482 -12.75 8.32 -11.08
C SER A 482 -13.76 9.35 -11.58
N VAL A 483 -14.91 8.92 -12.09
CA VAL A 483 -15.97 9.84 -12.55
C VAL A 483 -17.09 9.86 -11.51
N ASN A 484 -17.22 10.97 -10.79
CA ASN A 484 -18.27 11.20 -9.77
C ASN A 484 -19.30 12.25 -10.21
N GLY A 485 -18.99 13.04 -11.24
CA GLY A 485 -19.94 13.92 -11.92
C GLY A 485 -20.57 13.23 -13.13
N SER A 486 -20.57 13.93 -14.26
CA SER A 486 -21.00 13.36 -15.55
C SER A 486 -19.94 13.55 -16.63
N LEU A 487 -19.87 12.59 -17.55
CA LEU A 487 -18.95 12.60 -18.68
C LEU A 487 -19.68 12.10 -19.93
N ALA A 488 -19.99 13.00 -20.85
CA ALA A 488 -20.74 12.66 -22.06
C ALA A 488 -19.98 11.72 -23.01
N SER A 489 -18.65 11.77 -23.02
CA SER A 489 -17.82 10.97 -23.91
C SER A 489 -17.85 9.47 -23.59
N GLN A 490 -17.57 8.64 -24.59
CA GLN A 490 -17.17 7.25 -24.38
C GLN A 490 -15.83 7.19 -23.61
N VAL A 491 -15.73 6.24 -22.67
CA VAL A 491 -14.51 5.93 -21.93
C VAL A 491 -13.92 4.61 -22.42
N THR A 492 -12.68 4.66 -22.91
CA THR A 492 -11.88 3.48 -23.23
C THR A 492 -10.82 3.28 -22.16
N VAL A 493 -10.81 2.11 -21.52
CA VAL A 493 -9.82 1.74 -20.49
C VAL A 493 -8.87 0.71 -21.09
N ASN A 494 -7.58 1.02 -21.05
CA ASN A 494 -6.51 0.18 -21.58
C ASN A 494 -5.75 -0.52 -20.44
N ASP A 495 -4.72 -1.28 -20.82
CA ASP A 495 -3.85 -1.99 -19.88
C ASP A 495 -3.34 -1.07 -18.76
N SER A 496 -3.35 -1.57 -17.52
CA SER A 496 -3.00 -0.83 -16.30
C SER A 496 -3.85 0.41 -15.98
N GLY A 497 -4.90 0.67 -16.77
CA GLY A 497 -5.90 1.69 -16.52
C GLY A 497 -7.04 1.16 -15.64
N THR A 498 -7.50 2.00 -14.72
CA THR A 498 -8.69 1.74 -13.91
C THR A 498 -9.70 2.86 -14.10
N LEU A 499 -10.94 2.50 -14.40
CA LEU A 499 -12.08 3.40 -14.33
C LEU A 499 -12.86 3.11 -13.04
N GLY A 500 -13.20 4.16 -12.29
CA GLY A 500 -14.12 4.06 -11.16
C GLY A 500 -15.01 5.27 -10.99
N GLY A 501 -15.57 5.43 -9.79
CA GLY A 501 -16.50 6.50 -9.45
C GLY A 501 -17.98 6.11 -9.62
N SER A 502 -18.86 6.91 -9.05
CA SER A 502 -20.32 6.67 -8.97
C SER A 502 -21.14 7.58 -9.89
N GLY A 503 -20.49 8.19 -10.88
CA GLY A 503 -21.08 9.17 -11.79
C GLY A 503 -21.75 8.55 -13.01
N ARG A 504 -21.91 9.38 -14.06
CA ARG A 504 -22.44 8.96 -15.36
C ARG A 504 -21.41 9.12 -16.46
N ILE A 505 -21.26 8.12 -17.32
CA ILE A 505 -20.42 8.16 -18.53
C ILE A 505 -21.24 7.86 -19.80
N GLY A 506 -20.74 8.28 -20.97
CA GLY A 506 -21.40 8.07 -22.25
C GLY A 506 -21.49 6.59 -22.66
N ALA A 507 -20.36 5.90 -22.72
CA ALA A 507 -20.23 4.48 -23.03
C ALA A 507 -18.91 3.94 -22.44
N LEU A 508 -18.76 2.62 -22.36
CA LEU A 508 -17.58 1.98 -21.75
C LEU A 508 -16.99 0.89 -22.66
N THR A 509 -15.68 0.93 -22.86
CA THR A 509 -14.90 -0.16 -23.45
C THR A 509 -13.71 -0.48 -22.56
N ALA A 510 -13.70 -1.66 -21.94
CA ALA A 510 -12.59 -2.17 -21.14
C ALA A 510 -11.77 -3.18 -21.96
N ASN A 511 -10.55 -2.81 -22.33
CA ASN A 511 -9.63 -3.64 -23.10
C ASN A 511 -8.85 -4.62 -22.20
N ARG A 512 -8.05 -5.51 -22.80
CA ARG A 512 -7.18 -6.42 -22.04
C ARG A 512 -6.30 -5.63 -21.05
N GLY A 513 -6.24 -6.11 -19.80
CA GLY A 513 -5.48 -5.49 -18.71
C GLY A 513 -6.18 -4.29 -18.04
N ALA A 514 -7.35 -3.88 -18.53
CA ALA A 514 -8.14 -2.82 -17.93
C ALA A 514 -8.89 -3.32 -16.69
N THR A 515 -9.08 -2.43 -15.71
CA THR A 515 -9.96 -2.64 -14.56
C THR A 515 -11.11 -1.63 -14.57
N VAL A 516 -12.33 -2.09 -14.29
CA VAL A 516 -13.48 -1.23 -14.03
C VAL A 516 -13.96 -1.51 -12.62
N ALA A 517 -13.91 -0.52 -11.75
CA ALA A 517 -14.22 -0.59 -10.32
C ALA A 517 -15.20 0.55 -9.97
N PRO A 518 -16.51 0.37 -10.19
CA PRO A 518 -17.52 1.39 -9.87
C PRO A 518 -17.38 1.92 -8.43
N GLY A 519 -17.83 3.16 -8.23
CA GLY A 519 -17.90 3.76 -6.90
C GLY A 519 -16.58 4.32 -6.34
N ASN A 520 -16.61 4.68 -5.06
CA ASN A 520 -15.47 5.13 -4.25
C ASN A 520 -15.49 4.34 -2.92
N SER A 521 -15.37 3.01 -2.97
CA SER A 521 -16.19 2.04 -2.22
C SER A 521 -17.44 1.70 -3.01
N ILE A 522 -18.38 0.98 -2.40
CA ILE A 522 -19.63 0.53 -3.00
C ILE A 522 -20.40 1.68 -3.67
N GLY A 523 -20.64 1.55 -4.98
CA GLY A 523 -21.35 2.54 -5.76
C GLY A 523 -21.87 2.05 -7.11
N THR A 524 -22.72 2.86 -7.72
CA THR A 524 -23.26 2.58 -9.06
C THR A 524 -22.63 3.49 -10.09
N LEU A 525 -21.98 2.92 -11.11
CA LEU A 525 -21.57 3.63 -12.31
C LEU A 525 -22.69 3.58 -13.35
N GLN A 526 -23.16 4.74 -13.78
CA GLN A 526 -24.19 4.88 -14.80
C GLN A 526 -23.55 5.02 -16.17
N VAL A 527 -23.96 4.20 -17.14
CA VAL A 527 -23.47 4.24 -18.53
C VAL A 527 -24.65 4.50 -19.45
N SER A 528 -24.64 5.60 -20.19
CA SER A 528 -25.79 5.96 -21.05
C SER A 528 -25.96 5.02 -22.25
N GLY A 529 -24.86 4.58 -22.84
CA GLY A 529 -24.81 3.68 -23.99
C GLY A 529 -24.33 2.28 -23.62
N ASP A 530 -23.53 1.69 -24.52
CA ASP A 530 -23.07 0.31 -24.41
C ASP A 530 -21.89 0.16 -23.43
N VAL A 531 -21.76 -1.05 -22.88
CA VAL A 531 -20.63 -1.49 -22.05
C VAL A 531 -19.98 -2.70 -22.71
N THR A 532 -18.68 -2.66 -22.94
CA THR A 532 -17.92 -3.78 -23.50
C THR A 532 -16.78 -4.19 -22.56
N PHE A 533 -16.72 -5.46 -22.21
CA PHE A 533 -15.62 -6.10 -21.50
C PHE A 533 -14.90 -7.09 -22.42
N ALA A 534 -13.69 -6.74 -22.86
CA ALA A 534 -12.86 -7.58 -23.71
C ALA A 534 -12.20 -8.73 -22.92
N PRO A 535 -11.74 -9.80 -23.59
CA PRO A 535 -11.02 -10.89 -22.91
C PRO A 535 -9.77 -10.38 -22.18
N GLY A 536 -9.62 -10.78 -20.91
CA GLY A 536 -8.51 -10.35 -20.05
C GLY A 536 -8.67 -8.96 -19.42
N SER A 537 -9.86 -8.36 -19.49
CA SER A 537 -10.25 -7.22 -18.64
C SER A 537 -10.84 -7.71 -17.31
N THR A 538 -10.90 -6.81 -16.32
CA THR A 538 -11.43 -7.09 -14.98
C THR A 538 -12.58 -6.15 -14.63
N TYR A 539 -13.70 -6.73 -14.18
CA TYR A 539 -14.76 -6.00 -13.49
C TYR A 539 -14.61 -6.22 -11.97
N ALA A 540 -14.10 -5.21 -11.26
CA ALA A 540 -13.93 -5.25 -9.82
C ALA A 540 -15.22 -4.81 -9.12
N VAL A 541 -15.69 -5.63 -8.18
CA VAL A 541 -16.96 -5.44 -7.46
C VAL A 541 -16.68 -5.52 -5.96
N GLU A 542 -16.88 -4.40 -5.28
CA GLU A 542 -16.93 -4.34 -3.82
C GLU A 542 -18.29 -4.80 -3.30
N LEU A 543 -18.26 -5.54 -2.19
CA LEU A 543 -19.43 -6.13 -1.55
C LEU A 543 -19.52 -5.74 -0.08
N SER A 544 -20.75 -5.58 0.39
CA SER A 544 -21.13 -5.49 1.80
C SER A 544 -22.29 -6.46 2.05
N PRO A 545 -22.68 -6.69 3.32
CA PRO A 545 -23.88 -7.47 3.64
C PRO A 545 -25.14 -7.09 2.85
N THR A 546 -25.28 -5.81 2.50
CA THR A 546 -26.54 -5.26 1.98
C THR A 546 -26.43 -4.71 0.57
N ASP A 547 -25.24 -4.36 0.11
CA ASP A 547 -25.02 -3.67 -1.17
C ASP A 547 -23.78 -4.19 -1.90
N SER A 548 -23.72 -3.91 -3.21
CA SER A 548 -22.59 -4.19 -4.07
C SER A 548 -22.32 -3.03 -5.02
N ASP A 549 -21.12 -2.99 -5.56
CA ASP A 549 -20.87 -2.24 -6.77
C ASP A 549 -21.78 -2.70 -7.91
N ARG A 550 -22.12 -1.74 -8.77
CA ARG A 550 -23.02 -1.97 -9.89
C ARG A 550 -22.70 -1.10 -11.09
N ILE A 551 -22.82 -1.70 -12.27
CA ILE A 551 -22.92 -0.95 -13.53
C ILE A 551 -24.36 -0.98 -14.01
N VAL A 552 -24.89 0.18 -14.38
CA VAL A 552 -26.21 0.32 -15.02
C VAL A 552 -26.03 0.95 -16.39
N ALA A 553 -26.22 0.14 -17.44
CA ALA A 553 -26.10 0.54 -18.83
C ALA A 553 -27.47 0.78 -19.48
N GLY A 554 -27.61 1.91 -20.18
CA GLY A 554 -28.77 2.21 -21.02
C GLY A 554 -28.74 1.45 -22.35
N GLY A 555 -27.56 1.02 -22.79
CA GLY A 555 -27.36 0.19 -23.99
C GLY A 555 -27.20 -1.30 -23.67
N THR A 556 -26.49 -2.00 -24.56
CA THR A 556 -26.13 -3.42 -24.46
C THR A 556 -24.86 -3.60 -23.63
N ALA A 557 -24.79 -4.68 -22.83
CA ALA A 557 -23.54 -5.11 -22.22
C ALA A 557 -22.97 -6.33 -22.96
N THR A 558 -21.80 -6.19 -23.59
CA THR A 558 -21.07 -7.25 -24.27
C THR A 558 -19.91 -7.73 -23.41
N VAL A 559 -19.92 -9.00 -23.01
CA VAL A 559 -18.91 -9.61 -22.14
C VAL A 559 -18.25 -10.80 -22.84
N SER A 560 -16.93 -10.72 -23.04
CA SER A 560 -16.17 -11.74 -23.79
C SER A 560 -15.14 -12.45 -22.90
N GLY A 561 -15.59 -13.08 -21.81
CA GLY A 561 -14.70 -13.85 -20.92
C GLY A 561 -13.82 -13.00 -20.00
N ALA A 562 -14.24 -11.78 -19.69
CA ALA A 562 -13.61 -10.94 -18.66
C ALA A 562 -13.74 -11.57 -17.26
N THR A 563 -12.90 -11.15 -16.31
CA THR A 563 -12.93 -11.66 -14.93
C THR A 563 -13.73 -10.73 -14.03
N VAL A 564 -14.63 -11.26 -13.22
CA VAL A 564 -15.18 -10.55 -12.07
C VAL A 564 -14.24 -10.74 -10.89
N SER A 565 -13.75 -9.66 -10.30
CA SER A 565 -12.94 -9.69 -9.08
C SER A 565 -13.77 -9.14 -7.94
N LEU A 566 -13.85 -9.88 -6.84
CA LEU A 566 -14.59 -9.48 -5.66
C LEU A 566 -13.65 -8.87 -4.64
N SER A 567 -14.13 -7.90 -3.87
CA SER A 567 -13.52 -7.42 -2.64
C SER A 567 -14.61 -7.04 -1.64
N LEU A 568 -14.25 -6.94 -0.36
CA LEU A 568 -15.16 -6.40 0.65
C LEU A 568 -14.94 -4.91 0.81
N GLU A 569 -16.01 -4.17 1.10
CA GLU A 569 -15.90 -2.77 1.50
C GLU A 569 -14.90 -2.63 2.68
N ASN A 570 -13.87 -1.80 2.49
CA ASN A 570 -12.77 -1.53 3.43
C ASN A 570 -11.81 -2.70 3.74
N SER A 571 -11.66 -3.71 2.87
CA SER A 571 -10.60 -4.72 3.00
C SER A 571 -10.05 -5.21 1.66
N PRO A 572 -8.72 -5.14 1.40
CA PRO A 572 -8.11 -5.72 0.20
C PRO A 572 -8.05 -7.26 0.23
N THR A 573 -8.38 -7.89 1.36
CA THR A 573 -8.48 -9.34 1.53
C THR A 573 -9.94 -9.71 1.81
N LEU A 574 -10.51 -10.63 1.03
CA LEU A 574 -11.91 -10.99 1.22
C LEU A 574 -12.15 -11.75 2.50
N LEU A 575 -13.26 -11.36 3.12
CA LEU A 575 -14.02 -12.05 4.16
C LEU A 575 -13.21 -12.34 5.43
N SER A 576 -13.29 -11.44 6.41
CA SER A 576 -13.08 -11.86 7.80
C SER A 576 -14.20 -12.82 8.23
N THR A 577 -13.96 -13.61 9.28
CA THR A 577 -14.91 -14.61 9.83
C THR A 577 -16.31 -14.04 10.14
N GLN A 578 -16.42 -12.76 10.49
CA GLN A 578 -17.70 -12.08 10.76
C GLN A 578 -18.44 -11.64 9.48
N GLN A 579 -17.73 -11.49 8.36
CA GLN A 579 -18.26 -10.99 7.08
C GLN A 579 -18.69 -12.13 6.14
N VAL A 580 -18.22 -13.37 6.32
CA VAL A 580 -18.69 -14.54 5.54
C VAL A 580 -20.19 -14.76 5.71
N GLN A 581 -20.66 -14.71 6.97
CA GLN A 581 -22.07 -14.94 7.33
C GLN A 581 -23.03 -13.94 6.68
N SER A 582 -22.55 -12.74 6.38
CA SER A 582 -23.37 -11.68 5.82
C SER A 582 -23.43 -11.66 4.30
N LEU A 583 -22.57 -12.43 3.61
CA LEU A 583 -22.60 -12.53 2.15
C LEU A 583 -23.18 -13.85 1.64
N LEU A 584 -23.04 -14.95 2.41
CA LEU A 584 -23.51 -16.26 1.97
C LEU A 584 -25.02 -16.29 1.75
N GLY A 585 -25.45 -16.70 0.55
CA GLY A 585 -26.86 -16.79 0.18
C GLY A 585 -27.50 -15.46 -0.21
N HIS A 586 -26.73 -14.37 -0.27
CA HIS A 586 -27.18 -13.09 -0.82
C HIS A 586 -26.91 -13.03 -2.32
N GLN A 587 -27.87 -12.46 -3.05
CA GLN A 587 -27.77 -12.19 -4.49
C GLN A 587 -27.60 -10.69 -4.72
N TYR A 588 -26.56 -10.32 -5.47
CA TYR A 588 -26.20 -8.94 -5.77
C TYR A 588 -26.39 -8.65 -7.25
N ASN A 589 -27.13 -7.59 -7.58
CA ASN A 589 -27.25 -7.15 -8.97
C ASN A 589 -26.03 -6.32 -9.36
N ILE A 590 -25.02 -6.96 -9.95
CA ILE A 590 -23.75 -6.31 -10.28
C ILE A 590 -23.75 -5.64 -11.65
N LEU A 591 -24.62 -6.05 -12.59
CA LEU A 591 -24.72 -5.45 -13.91
C LEU A 591 -26.16 -5.45 -14.39
N GLN A 592 -26.61 -4.30 -14.91
CA GLN A 592 -27.87 -4.20 -15.66
C GLN A 592 -27.62 -3.49 -16.99
N ALA A 593 -28.28 -3.96 -18.05
CA ALA A 593 -28.18 -3.43 -19.39
C ALA A 593 -29.55 -3.41 -20.06
N ALA A 594 -30.09 -2.22 -20.33
CA ALA A 594 -31.44 -2.08 -20.90
C ALA A 594 -31.54 -2.62 -22.34
N GLY A 595 -30.44 -2.59 -23.11
CA GLY A 595 -30.31 -3.22 -24.43
C GLY A 595 -30.03 -4.73 -24.39
N GLY A 596 -29.85 -5.30 -23.19
CA GLY A 596 -29.59 -6.72 -22.95
C GLY A 596 -28.12 -7.07 -22.68
N VAL A 597 -27.88 -8.28 -22.19
CA VAL A 597 -26.54 -8.83 -21.93
C VAL A 597 -26.18 -9.86 -23.00
N GLN A 598 -25.00 -9.71 -23.61
CA GLN A 598 -24.47 -10.61 -24.64
C GLN A 598 -23.13 -11.20 -24.17
N GLY A 599 -23.02 -12.53 -24.19
CA GLY A 599 -21.83 -13.24 -23.71
C GLY A 599 -21.80 -13.37 -22.18
N GLN A 600 -20.65 -13.80 -21.64
CA GLN A 600 -20.49 -14.16 -20.23
C GLN A 600 -19.09 -13.79 -19.72
N PHE A 601 -18.98 -13.57 -18.40
CA PHE A 601 -17.71 -13.45 -17.69
C PHE A 601 -17.06 -14.84 -17.62
N GLY A 602 -15.73 -14.88 -17.67
CA GLY A 602 -14.97 -16.13 -17.74
C GLY A 602 -14.66 -16.75 -16.37
N ALA A 603 -14.54 -15.92 -15.33
CA ALA A 603 -14.26 -16.36 -13.96
C ALA A 603 -14.73 -15.32 -12.94
N VAL A 604 -15.03 -15.78 -11.73
CA VAL A 604 -15.20 -14.95 -10.54
C VAL A 604 -14.05 -15.26 -9.59
N LEU A 605 -13.32 -14.23 -9.15
CA LEU A 605 -12.17 -14.35 -8.27
C LEU A 605 -12.35 -13.56 -6.98
N PRO A 606 -11.70 -13.98 -5.89
CA PRO A 606 -10.99 -15.25 -5.73
C PRO A 606 -11.99 -16.40 -5.60
N ASN A 607 -11.52 -17.57 -6.00
CA ASN A 607 -12.22 -18.81 -5.81
C ASN A 607 -11.60 -19.50 -4.58
N TYR A 608 -12.26 -19.41 -3.43
CA TYR A 608 -11.82 -20.10 -2.22
C TYR A 608 -12.11 -21.59 -2.35
N LEU A 609 -11.47 -22.42 -1.51
CA LEU A 609 -11.63 -23.86 -1.61
C LEU A 609 -13.07 -24.30 -1.36
N PHE A 610 -13.79 -23.61 -0.47
CA PHE A 610 -15.16 -23.97 -0.05
C PHE A 610 -16.21 -22.91 -0.41
N ILE A 611 -15.81 -21.70 -0.80
CA ILE A 611 -16.70 -20.60 -1.21
C ILE A 611 -16.32 -20.14 -2.60
N GLY A 612 -17.30 -19.95 -3.47
CA GLY A 612 -17.13 -19.33 -4.78
C GLY A 612 -18.17 -18.25 -5.04
N GLY A 613 -17.90 -17.41 -6.03
CA GLY A 613 -18.92 -16.57 -6.64
C GLY A 613 -19.52 -17.26 -7.86
N SER A 614 -20.83 -17.36 -7.93
CA SER A 614 -21.58 -17.81 -9.11
C SER A 614 -22.29 -16.63 -9.76
N LEU A 615 -22.44 -16.67 -11.08
CA LEU A 615 -23.10 -15.62 -11.86
C LEU A 615 -24.34 -16.15 -12.56
N ASP A 616 -25.48 -15.54 -12.26
CA ASP A 616 -26.74 -15.82 -12.92
C ASP A 616 -27.05 -14.75 -13.97
N TYR A 617 -27.38 -15.20 -15.18
CA TYR A 617 -27.64 -14.32 -16.32
C TYR A 617 -29.12 -14.25 -16.64
N ALA A 618 -29.67 -13.03 -16.58
CA ALA A 618 -30.96 -12.68 -17.14
C ALA A 618 -30.78 -11.95 -18.47
N ALA A 619 -31.87 -11.76 -19.23
CA ALA A 619 -31.83 -11.06 -20.52
C ALA A 619 -31.21 -9.65 -20.41
N THR A 620 -31.40 -8.96 -19.28
CA THR A 620 -31.01 -7.57 -19.05
C THR A 620 -30.12 -7.37 -17.82
N GLY A 621 -29.58 -8.44 -17.22
CA GLY A 621 -28.73 -8.28 -16.04
C GLY A 621 -27.92 -9.51 -15.66
N VAL A 622 -26.94 -9.28 -14.78
CA VAL A 622 -26.09 -10.30 -14.17
C VAL A 622 -26.18 -10.17 -12.66
N GLN A 623 -26.54 -11.26 -12.01
CA GLN A 623 -26.56 -11.38 -10.55
C GLN A 623 -25.36 -12.19 -10.08
N LEU A 624 -24.75 -11.77 -8.99
CA LEU A 624 -23.67 -12.47 -8.31
C LEU A 624 -24.21 -13.08 -7.02
N SER A 625 -24.02 -14.37 -6.84
CA SER A 625 -24.25 -15.05 -5.56
C SER A 625 -22.91 -15.46 -4.97
N VAL A 626 -22.73 -15.24 -3.66
CA VAL A 626 -21.59 -15.81 -2.91
C VAL A 626 -22.11 -17.06 -2.20
N GLU A 627 -21.60 -18.22 -2.59
CA GLU A 627 -22.16 -19.50 -2.21
C GLU A 627 -21.09 -20.49 -1.75
N ARG A 628 -21.49 -21.38 -0.84
CA ARG A 628 -20.70 -22.54 -0.47
C ARG A 628 -20.75 -23.55 -1.62
N ASN A 629 -19.60 -24.01 -2.09
CA ASN A 629 -19.52 -25.01 -3.15
C ASN A 629 -19.69 -26.45 -2.63
N ASP A 630 -19.86 -27.43 -3.51
CA ASP A 630 -20.11 -28.84 -3.12
C ASP A 630 -18.93 -29.54 -2.42
N THR A 631 -17.79 -28.87 -2.24
CA THR A 631 -16.63 -29.42 -1.52
C THR A 631 -16.93 -29.47 -0.02
N THR A 632 -16.96 -30.66 0.55
CA THR A 632 -17.07 -30.85 2.01
C THR A 632 -15.70 -30.69 2.68
N PHE A 633 -15.64 -30.19 3.91
CA PHE A 633 -14.37 -30.09 4.64
C PHE A 633 -13.65 -31.45 4.71
N ALA A 634 -14.40 -32.52 4.97
CA ALA A 634 -13.86 -33.87 5.08
C ALA A 634 -13.25 -34.40 3.76
N SER A 635 -13.74 -33.97 2.59
CA SER A 635 -13.18 -34.40 1.30
C SER A 635 -11.73 -33.93 1.06
N VAL A 636 -11.32 -32.87 1.76
CA VAL A 636 -9.98 -32.27 1.66
C VAL A 636 -8.98 -32.91 2.64
N GLY A 637 -9.47 -33.53 3.71
CA GLY A 637 -8.64 -34.17 4.73
C GLY A 637 -7.89 -35.41 4.21
N GLN A 638 -6.59 -35.49 4.48
CA GLN A 638 -5.75 -36.61 4.04
C GLN A 638 -5.67 -37.74 5.08
N THR A 639 -5.65 -37.40 6.37
CA THR A 639 -5.59 -38.38 7.46
C THR A 639 -6.97 -38.69 8.04
N PRO A 640 -7.17 -39.85 8.69
CA PRO A 640 -8.40 -40.15 9.43
C PRO A 640 -8.77 -39.04 10.43
N ASN A 641 -7.80 -38.55 11.21
CA ASN A 641 -7.98 -37.47 12.17
C ASN A 641 -8.47 -36.17 11.50
N GLN A 642 -7.84 -35.78 10.39
CA GLN A 642 -8.24 -34.60 9.64
C GLN A 642 -9.67 -34.73 9.11
N ARG A 643 -10.05 -35.88 8.56
CA ARG A 643 -11.41 -36.10 8.05
C ARG A 643 -12.45 -36.11 9.18
N ALA A 644 -12.12 -36.72 10.31
CA ALA A 644 -13.00 -36.81 11.46
C ALA A 644 -13.32 -35.42 12.05
N VAL A 645 -12.28 -34.62 12.33
CA VAL A 645 -12.47 -33.26 12.85
C VAL A 645 -13.08 -32.32 11.81
N ALA A 646 -12.73 -32.47 10.52
CA ALA A 646 -13.34 -31.70 9.43
C ALA A 646 -14.84 -31.97 9.32
N SER A 647 -15.28 -33.23 9.43
CA SER A 647 -16.70 -33.58 9.44
C SER A 647 -17.42 -33.01 10.67
N ALA A 648 -16.79 -33.02 11.85
CA ALA A 648 -17.35 -32.43 13.05
C ALA A 648 -17.44 -30.91 12.95
N ALA A 649 -16.41 -30.26 12.39
CA ALA A 649 -16.38 -28.82 12.17
C ALA A 649 -17.43 -28.36 11.15
N GLU A 650 -17.62 -29.12 10.07
CA GLU A 650 -18.69 -28.92 9.09
C GLU A 650 -20.08 -28.96 9.76
N GLY A 651 -20.29 -29.94 10.66
CA GLY A 651 -21.54 -30.10 11.41
C GLY A 651 -21.85 -28.99 12.41
N LEU A 652 -20.90 -28.09 12.72
CA LEU A 652 -21.16 -26.89 13.53
C LEU A 652 -22.02 -25.88 12.78
N GLY A 653 -21.94 -25.87 11.45
CA GLY A 653 -22.71 -25.00 10.55
C GLY A 653 -22.33 -23.52 10.60
N ALA A 654 -22.96 -22.77 9.69
CA ALA A 654 -22.83 -21.31 9.62
C ALA A 654 -23.23 -20.67 10.95
N GLY A 655 -22.51 -19.64 11.37
CA GLY A 655 -22.64 -19.07 12.72
C GLY A 655 -21.45 -19.37 13.62
N ASN A 656 -20.81 -20.54 13.45
CA ASN A 656 -19.76 -21.00 14.35
C ASN A 656 -18.36 -20.55 13.88
N PRO A 657 -17.54 -19.87 14.71
CA PRO A 657 -16.23 -19.37 14.29
C PRO A 657 -15.26 -20.43 13.72
N VAL A 658 -15.34 -21.69 14.18
CA VAL A 658 -14.52 -22.78 13.63
C VAL A 658 -14.93 -23.07 12.18
N TYR A 659 -16.23 -23.24 11.93
CA TYR A 659 -16.78 -23.48 10.59
C TYR A 659 -16.42 -22.34 9.63
N GLU A 660 -16.63 -21.10 10.05
CA GLU A 660 -16.36 -19.90 9.23
C GLU A 660 -14.88 -19.74 8.90
N SER A 661 -13.98 -20.01 9.87
CA SER A 661 -12.53 -19.92 9.63
C SER A 661 -12.05 -20.91 8.57
N LEU A 662 -12.70 -22.06 8.44
CA LEU A 662 -12.35 -23.10 7.48
C LEU A 662 -12.85 -22.76 6.08
N LEU A 663 -14.03 -22.14 5.95
CA LEU A 663 -14.59 -21.70 4.66
C LEU A 663 -13.66 -20.77 3.88
N LEU A 664 -12.86 -19.98 4.59
CA LEU A 664 -11.90 -19.02 4.05
C LEU A 664 -10.59 -19.65 3.57
N SER A 665 -10.45 -20.97 3.64
CA SER A 665 -9.22 -21.65 3.23
C SER A 665 -8.93 -21.41 1.74
N PRO A 666 -7.80 -20.77 1.39
CA PRO A 666 -7.47 -20.52 -0.02
C PRO A 666 -7.03 -21.79 -0.75
N THR A 667 -6.53 -22.80 -0.03
CA THR A 667 -5.98 -24.03 -0.62
C THR A 667 -6.27 -25.26 0.23
N ALA A 668 -6.16 -26.45 -0.38
CA ALA A 668 -6.28 -27.72 0.33
C ALA A 668 -5.26 -27.85 1.47
N THR A 669 -4.02 -27.41 1.24
CA THR A 669 -2.94 -27.47 2.22
C THR A 669 -3.24 -26.63 3.47
N SER A 670 -3.75 -25.40 3.31
CA SER A 670 -4.12 -24.56 4.45
C SER A 670 -5.28 -25.15 5.26
N ALA A 671 -6.27 -25.75 4.59
CA ALA A 671 -7.37 -26.44 5.25
C ALA A 671 -6.89 -27.68 6.03
N GLN A 672 -6.00 -28.48 5.42
CA GLN A 672 -5.41 -29.66 6.08
C GLN A 672 -4.59 -29.30 7.33
N GLN A 673 -3.84 -28.20 7.30
CA GLN A 673 -3.13 -27.68 8.48
C GLN A 673 -4.10 -27.27 9.59
N ALA A 674 -5.21 -26.61 9.25
CA ALA A 674 -6.25 -26.27 10.20
C ALA A 674 -6.86 -27.53 10.84
N PHE A 675 -7.25 -28.53 10.03
CA PHE A 675 -7.76 -29.81 10.52
C PHE A 675 -6.75 -30.51 11.44
N GLN A 676 -5.47 -30.51 11.07
CA GLN A 676 -4.42 -31.15 11.88
C GLN A 676 -4.34 -30.54 13.29
N GLN A 677 -4.37 -29.20 13.41
CA GLN A 677 -4.29 -28.54 14.71
C GLN A 677 -5.59 -28.65 15.51
N LEU A 678 -6.75 -28.63 14.83
CA LEU A 678 -8.06 -28.78 15.45
C LEU A 678 -8.31 -30.18 16.02
N SER A 679 -7.64 -31.21 15.50
CA SER A 679 -7.89 -32.63 15.81
C SER A 679 -7.82 -33.00 17.29
N GLY A 680 -6.87 -32.47 18.07
CA GLY A 680 -6.70 -32.85 19.49
C GLY A 680 -5.87 -34.11 19.75
N GLU A 681 -4.97 -34.51 18.84
CA GLU A 681 -4.14 -35.74 18.94
C GLU A 681 -3.31 -35.90 20.24
N ILE A 682 -3.11 -34.84 21.02
CA ILE A 682 -2.40 -34.88 22.32
C ILE A 682 -3.12 -35.73 23.37
N TYR A 683 -4.45 -35.77 23.36
CA TYR A 683 -5.24 -36.47 24.38
C TYR A 683 -5.06 -38.00 24.30
N PRO A 684 -5.21 -38.65 23.13
CA PRO A 684 -4.87 -40.06 23.02
C PRO A 684 -3.38 -40.33 23.27
N ALA A 685 -2.47 -39.41 22.89
CA ALA A 685 -1.03 -39.54 23.17
C ALA A 685 -0.74 -39.59 24.68
N LEU A 686 -1.40 -38.72 25.46
CA LEU A 686 -1.27 -38.64 26.91
C LEU A 686 -1.60 -39.99 27.56
N GLY A 687 -2.71 -40.64 27.17
CA GLY A 687 -3.07 -41.96 27.71
C GLY A 687 -2.00 -43.02 27.46
N SER A 688 -1.42 -43.05 26.26
CA SER A 688 -0.31 -43.97 25.92
C SER A 688 0.94 -43.69 26.76
N VAL A 689 1.26 -42.40 26.99
CA VAL A 689 2.40 -41.99 27.82
C VAL A 689 2.22 -42.40 29.28
N LEU A 690 1.03 -42.23 29.88
CA LEU A 690 0.78 -42.62 31.28
C LEU A 690 0.94 -44.13 31.50
N ILE A 691 0.48 -44.95 30.54
CA ILE A 691 0.70 -46.40 30.58
C ILE A 691 2.20 -46.73 30.47
N ASN A 692 2.92 -46.07 29.56
CA ASN A 692 4.36 -46.31 29.39
C ASN A 692 5.17 -45.84 30.63
N ASP A 693 4.87 -44.66 31.17
CA ASP A 693 5.56 -44.08 32.34
C ASP A 693 5.36 -44.92 33.61
N SER A 694 4.25 -45.67 33.70
CA SER A 694 4.00 -46.60 34.82
C SER A 694 5.15 -47.59 35.06
N ARG A 695 5.95 -47.89 34.03
CA ARG A 695 7.09 -48.81 34.10
C ARG A 695 8.20 -48.32 35.03
N TYR A 696 8.45 -47.01 35.13
CA TYR A 696 9.61 -46.52 35.89
C TYR A 696 9.50 -46.84 37.39
N LEU A 697 8.27 -46.88 37.92
CA LEU A 697 8.03 -47.36 39.27
C LEU A 697 8.28 -48.87 39.39
N ARG A 698 7.83 -49.68 38.41
CA ARG A 698 8.09 -51.13 38.41
C ARG A 698 9.57 -51.43 38.32
N ASP A 699 10.29 -50.72 37.46
CA ASP A 699 11.73 -50.90 37.26
C ASP A 699 12.48 -50.55 38.53
N ALA A 700 12.14 -49.43 39.20
CA ALA A 700 12.72 -49.06 40.49
C ALA A 700 12.48 -50.12 41.58
N VAL A 701 11.27 -50.67 41.66
CA VAL A 701 10.95 -51.77 42.59
C VAL A 701 11.70 -53.05 42.25
N GLY A 702 11.77 -53.39 40.96
CA GLY A 702 12.47 -54.58 40.47
C GLY A 702 13.97 -54.53 40.77
N GLU A 703 14.62 -53.40 40.49
CA GLU A 703 16.03 -53.14 40.81
C GLU A 703 16.28 -53.20 42.32
N ARG A 704 15.41 -52.58 43.13
CA ARG A 704 15.52 -52.65 44.59
C ARG A 704 15.50 -54.09 45.10
N LEU A 705 14.64 -54.94 44.52
CA LEU A 705 14.52 -56.35 44.88
C LEU A 705 15.66 -57.24 44.34
N ILE A 706 16.49 -56.74 43.43
CA ILE A 706 17.71 -57.43 42.98
C ILE A 706 18.86 -57.14 43.95
N ASP A 707 18.96 -55.90 44.44
CA ASP A 707 20.05 -55.44 45.31
C ASP A 707 19.87 -55.78 46.78
N ALA A 708 18.64 -56.03 47.22
CA ALA A 708 18.33 -56.26 48.63
C ALA A 708 18.94 -57.57 49.13
N GLN A 709 20.03 -57.48 49.91
CA GLN A 709 20.62 -58.60 50.64
C GLN A 709 20.62 -58.37 52.15
N GLY A 710 20.39 -59.45 52.91
CA GLY A 710 20.43 -59.47 54.38
C GLY A 710 19.05 -59.44 55.05
N THR A 711 19.05 -59.67 56.36
CA THR A 711 17.86 -59.81 57.22
C THR A 711 17.38 -58.50 57.85
N GLN A 712 18.03 -57.38 57.55
CA GLN A 712 17.74 -56.08 58.15
C GLN A 712 16.71 -55.25 57.37
N SER A 713 16.11 -54.29 58.08
CA SER A 713 15.25 -53.25 57.50
C SER A 713 16.10 -52.24 56.74
N ASN A 714 15.55 -51.71 55.66
CA ASN A 714 16.25 -50.77 54.80
C ASN A 714 15.30 -49.64 54.37
N GLY A 715 15.88 -48.45 54.23
CA GLY A 715 15.28 -47.36 53.49
C GLY A 715 16.01 -47.15 52.17
N TRP A 716 15.30 -46.67 51.17
CA TRP A 716 15.89 -46.27 49.91
C TRP A 716 15.21 -45.03 49.33
N ILE A 717 15.99 -44.25 48.60
CA ILE A 717 15.52 -43.12 47.80
C ILE A 717 16.12 -43.27 46.40
N LYS A 718 15.32 -43.06 45.35
CA LYS A 718 15.74 -43.07 43.96
C LYS A 718 15.31 -41.78 43.27
N ALA A 719 16.28 -41.05 42.73
CA ALA A 719 16.03 -40.01 41.74
C ALA A 719 16.06 -40.66 40.35
N LEU A 720 15.06 -40.40 39.51
CA LEU A 720 14.98 -40.91 38.15
C LEU A 720 14.75 -39.79 37.15
N GLY A 721 15.28 -39.97 35.94
CA GLY A 721 15.05 -39.11 34.80
C GLY A 721 15.08 -39.92 33.51
N ALA A 722 14.11 -39.68 32.62
CA ALA A 722 14.06 -40.34 31.33
C ALA A 722 13.55 -39.40 30.23
N TRP A 723 13.94 -39.69 29.00
CA TRP A 723 13.48 -38.99 27.80
C TRP A 723 13.18 -39.99 26.70
N GLY A 724 12.21 -39.64 25.86
CA GLY A 724 11.75 -40.51 24.78
C GLY A 724 11.29 -39.76 23.55
N LYS A 725 11.23 -40.49 22.44
CA LYS A 725 10.66 -40.04 21.18
C LYS A 725 9.82 -41.15 20.56
N THR A 726 8.63 -40.77 20.12
CA THR A 726 7.77 -41.56 19.24
C THR A 726 7.75 -40.89 17.87
N ASP A 727 8.16 -41.63 16.84
CA ASP A 727 8.21 -41.14 15.46
C ASP A 727 6.79 -40.97 14.88
N GLU A 728 6.63 -39.95 14.04
CA GLU A 728 5.36 -39.67 13.33
C GLU A 728 5.01 -40.77 12.32
N ARG A 729 3.73 -40.88 12.00
CA ARG A 729 3.21 -41.75 10.92
C ARG A 729 2.60 -40.88 9.82
N HIS A 730 2.25 -41.53 8.70
CA HIS A 730 1.52 -40.86 7.62
C HIS A 730 0.14 -40.30 8.04
N ASP A 731 -0.40 -40.77 9.16
CA ASP A 731 -1.76 -40.51 9.64
C ASP A 731 -1.83 -39.85 11.02
N THR A 732 -0.74 -39.83 11.79
CA THR A 732 -0.70 -39.34 13.19
C THR A 732 0.63 -38.64 13.48
N ALA A 733 0.59 -37.58 14.30
CA ALA A 733 1.78 -36.84 14.69
C ALA A 733 2.67 -37.64 15.67
N GLY A 734 3.98 -37.40 15.57
CA GLY A 734 4.97 -37.87 16.54
C GLY A 734 5.05 -36.96 17.76
N TYR A 735 5.67 -37.46 18.83
CA TYR A 735 5.83 -36.71 20.07
C TYR A 735 7.14 -37.06 20.79
N THR A 736 7.55 -36.14 21.66
CA THR A 736 8.68 -36.33 22.58
C THR A 736 8.20 -36.32 24.02
N THR A 737 8.84 -37.11 24.86
CA THR A 737 8.51 -37.20 26.29
C THR A 737 9.74 -36.97 27.16
N SER A 738 9.50 -36.43 28.35
CA SER A 738 10.49 -36.38 29.42
C SER A 738 9.81 -36.66 30.75
N ILE A 739 10.44 -37.40 31.65
CA ILE A 739 9.96 -37.62 33.01
C ILE A 739 11.11 -37.45 33.99
N GLY A 740 10.85 -36.82 35.12
CA GLY A 740 11.77 -36.72 36.25
C GLY A 740 11.02 -36.96 37.55
N GLY A 741 11.64 -37.65 38.51
CA GLY A 741 10.94 -37.97 39.74
C GLY A 741 11.83 -38.42 40.87
N LEU A 742 11.22 -38.48 42.06
CA LEU A 742 11.83 -38.99 43.28
C LEU A 742 10.90 -40.07 43.86
N LEU A 743 11.44 -41.26 44.04
CA LEU A 743 10.80 -42.37 44.72
C LEU A 743 11.50 -42.61 46.05
N ALA A 744 10.75 -43.01 47.06
CA ALA A 744 11.26 -43.44 48.34
C ALA A 744 10.53 -44.70 48.80
N GLY A 745 11.24 -45.60 49.44
CA GLY A 745 10.65 -46.82 49.94
C GLY A 745 11.31 -47.32 51.21
N VAL A 746 10.59 -48.21 51.89
CA VAL A 746 11.07 -48.94 53.05
C VAL A 746 10.74 -50.41 52.84
N ASP A 747 11.70 -51.28 53.12
CA ASP A 747 11.53 -52.72 53.02
C ASP A 747 12.27 -53.47 54.12
N GLY A 748 11.69 -54.58 54.57
CA GLY A 748 12.22 -55.42 55.64
C GLY A 748 12.09 -56.89 55.28
N ALA A 749 13.01 -57.69 55.83
CA ALA A 749 12.91 -59.14 55.75
C ALA A 749 11.77 -59.63 56.68
N LEU A 750 10.84 -60.40 56.13
CA LEU A 750 9.81 -61.11 56.90
C LEU A 750 10.38 -62.41 57.47
N ASP A 751 11.23 -63.08 56.69
CA ASP A 751 12.02 -64.25 57.05
C ASP A 751 13.34 -64.25 56.25
N GLU A 752 14.17 -65.29 56.36
CA GLU A 752 15.47 -65.39 55.67
C GLU A 752 15.35 -65.38 54.13
N GLN A 753 14.16 -65.61 53.58
CA GLN A 753 13.90 -65.78 52.15
C GLN A 753 12.93 -64.74 51.59
N THR A 754 12.15 -64.04 52.42
CA THR A 754 11.03 -63.19 52.01
C THR A 754 11.23 -61.76 52.48
N ARG A 755 11.06 -60.80 51.58
CA ARG A 755 11.13 -59.36 51.83
C ARG A 755 9.85 -58.68 51.37
N ILE A 756 9.33 -57.75 52.16
CA ILE A 756 8.17 -56.93 51.83
C ILE A 756 8.52 -55.46 51.99
N GLY A 757 7.91 -54.61 51.17
CA GLY A 757 8.16 -53.17 51.21
C GLY A 757 7.01 -52.33 50.67
N LEU A 758 7.09 -51.06 51.02
CA LEU A 758 6.23 -49.99 50.51
C LEU A 758 7.08 -49.00 49.72
N VAL A 759 6.49 -48.42 48.69
CA VAL A 759 7.08 -47.36 47.87
C VAL A 759 6.09 -46.22 47.70
N THR A 760 6.59 -44.99 47.76
CA THR A 760 5.84 -43.80 47.40
C THR A 760 6.75 -42.84 46.65
N GLY A 761 6.18 -41.87 45.95
CA GLY A 761 6.98 -40.85 45.30
C GLY A 761 6.17 -39.93 44.42
N TYR A 762 6.90 -39.04 43.76
CA TYR A 762 6.36 -38.05 42.84
C TYR A 762 7.18 -38.03 41.56
N SER A 763 6.51 -37.84 40.43
CA SER A 763 7.15 -37.57 39.14
C SER A 763 6.41 -36.47 38.37
N ASP A 764 7.19 -35.63 37.70
CA ASP A 764 6.71 -34.69 36.67
C ASP A 764 7.09 -35.26 35.30
N SER A 765 6.13 -35.31 34.38
CA SER A 765 6.39 -35.65 32.99
C SER A 765 5.85 -34.60 32.02
N SER A 766 6.46 -34.51 30.84
CA SER A 766 6.02 -33.62 29.78
C SER A 766 5.90 -34.37 28.46
N VAL A 767 4.89 -33.99 27.68
CA VAL A 767 4.64 -34.48 26.32
C VAL A 767 4.59 -33.28 25.40
N ASN A 768 5.41 -33.26 24.36
CA ASN A 768 5.38 -32.23 23.32
C ASN A 768 5.14 -32.88 21.97
N MET A 769 4.01 -32.54 21.35
CA MET A 769 3.68 -32.95 19.98
C MET A 769 4.40 -32.02 19.00
N GLY A 770 4.81 -32.54 17.84
CA GLY A 770 5.57 -31.79 16.85
C GLY A 770 4.88 -30.51 16.32
N SER A 771 5.59 -29.74 15.48
CA SER A 771 5.13 -28.46 14.94
C SER A 771 3.88 -28.53 14.04
N GLY A 772 3.38 -29.73 13.73
CA GLY A 772 2.13 -29.89 12.97
C GLY A 772 0.87 -29.65 13.81
N THR A 773 0.91 -29.92 15.12
CA THR A 773 -0.26 -29.84 16.02
C THR A 773 -0.12 -28.79 17.12
N HIS A 774 1.10 -28.31 17.40
CA HIS A 774 1.36 -27.25 18.41
C HIS A 774 0.71 -27.54 19.78
N SER A 775 0.82 -28.79 20.22
CA SER A 775 0.17 -29.28 21.45
C SER A 775 1.18 -29.79 22.47
N SER A 776 0.94 -29.54 23.75
CA SER A 776 1.80 -30.00 24.84
C SER A 776 1.00 -30.36 26.09
N ALA A 777 1.54 -31.23 26.92
CA ALA A 777 1.00 -31.59 28.22
C ALA A 777 2.11 -31.65 29.27
N LYS A 778 1.78 -31.26 30.51
CA LYS A 778 2.60 -31.52 31.70
C LYS A 778 1.79 -32.32 32.69
N VAL A 779 2.40 -33.33 33.31
CA VAL A 779 1.71 -34.29 34.18
C VAL A 779 2.43 -34.37 35.52
N ASP A 780 1.72 -34.01 36.58
CA ASP A 780 2.11 -34.29 37.95
C ASP A 780 1.56 -35.65 38.37
N SER A 781 2.43 -36.57 38.80
CA SER A 781 2.04 -37.92 39.22
C SER A 781 2.48 -38.22 40.65
N TYR A 782 1.57 -38.81 41.44
CA TYR A 782 1.83 -39.25 42.81
C TYR A 782 1.64 -40.76 42.88
N HIS A 783 2.60 -41.46 43.48
CA HIS A 783 2.65 -42.91 43.47
C HIS A 783 2.55 -43.49 44.87
N LEU A 784 1.84 -44.61 44.99
CA LEU A 784 1.82 -45.46 46.17
C LEU A 784 1.79 -46.92 45.75
N GLY A 785 2.70 -47.73 46.29
CA GLY A 785 2.75 -49.14 45.97
C GLY A 785 3.31 -50.00 47.09
N ALA A 786 3.10 -51.30 46.94
CA ALA A 786 3.64 -52.34 47.80
C ALA A 786 4.29 -53.42 46.94
N TYR A 787 5.32 -54.06 47.48
CA TYR A 787 6.05 -55.10 46.77
C TYR A 787 6.57 -56.16 47.72
N ALA A 788 6.80 -57.35 47.16
CA ALA A 788 7.36 -58.48 47.85
C ALA A 788 8.37 -59.21 46.95
N GLY A 789 9.46 -59.69 47.53
CA GLY A 789 10.45 -60.55 46.89
C GLY A 789 10.68 -61.80 47.72
N ARG A 790 10.87 -62.94 47.08
CA ARG A 790 11.18 -64.22 47.73
C ARG A 790 12.26 -65.00 46.99
N GLU A 791 13.29 -65.44 47.71
CA GLU A 791 14.33 -66.35 47.20
C GLU A 791 14.00 -67.81 47.59
N LEU A 792 13.83 -68.67 46.59
CA LEU A 792 13.52 -70.11 46.71
C LEU A 792 14.64 -70.93 46.06
N GLY A 793 15.74 -71.14 46.78
CA GLY A 793 16.93 -71.79 46.24
C GLY A 793 17.53 -70.95 45.11
N ALA A 794 17.52 -71.48 43.89
CA ALA A 794 17.98 -70.74 42.69
C ALA A 794 16.90 -69.82 42.10
N TRP A 795 15.64 -69.89 42.54
CA TRP A 795 14.58 -69.03 42.04
C TRP A 795 14.48 -67.72 42.83
N ARG A 796 14.30 -66.60 42.13
CA ARG A 796 13.89 -65.32 42.72
C ARG A 796 12.53 -64.95 42.16
N LEU A 797 11.54 -64.83 43.03
CA LEU A 797 10.19 -64.39 42.69
C LEU A 797 9.98 -62.99 43.24
N SER A 798 9.43 -62.09 42.44
CA SER A 798 9.02 -60.76 42.90
C SER A 798 7.64 -60.42 42.39
N ALA A 799 6.86 -59.72 43.19
CA ALA A 799 5.54 -59.21 42.83
C ALA A 799 5.35 -57.82 43.43
N GLY A 800 4.56 -56.99 42.76
CA GLY A 800 4.22 -55.65 43.24
C GLY A 800 2.89 -55.17 42.69
N GLY A 801 2.31 -54.21 43.40
CA GLY A 801 1.13 -53.49 42.98
C GLY A 801 1.26 -52.02 43.34
N ALA A 802 0.80 -51.13 42.46
CA ALA A 802 0.85 -49.70 42.68
C ALA A 802 -0.37 -48.99 42.09
N TYR A 803 -0.75 -47.89 42.75
CA TYR A 803 -1.72 -46.93 42.25
C TYR A 803 -1.04 -45.58 42.08
N SER A 804 -1.32 -44.89 40.98
CA SER A 804 -0.78 -43.57 40.67
C SER A 804 -1.90 -42.60 40.34
N TRP A 805 -1.92 -41.43 40.98
CA TRP A 805 -2.80 -40.32 40.63
C TRP A 805 -2.05 -39.39 39.70
N HIS A 806 -2.69 -38.97 38.60
CA HIS A 806 -2.13 -38.10 37.60
C HIS A 806 -2.98 -36.85 37.45
N ARG A 807 -2.33 -35.69 37.34
CA ARG A 807 -2.96 -34.43 36.94
C ARG A 807 -2.20 -33.84 35.78
N ALA A 808 -2.86 -33.74 34.63
CA ALA A 808 -2.28 -33.20 33.41
C ALA A 808 -2.82 -31.80 33.09
N ASP A 809 -1.94 -30.83 32.89
CA ASP A 809 -2.24 -29.54 32.27
C ASP A 809 -1.93 -29.63 30.76
N VAL A 810 -2.97 -29.71 29.94
CA VAL A 810 -2.88 -29.84 28.47
C VAL A 810 -3.08 -28.47 27.81
N LYS A 811 -2.27 -28.17 26.79
CA LYS A 811 -2.33 -26.93 26.00
C LYS A 811 -2.29 -27.23 24.50
N ARG A 812 -3.16 -26.54 23.76
CA ARG A 812 -3.22 -26.54 22.29
C ARG A 812 -3.13 -25.10 21.80
N ASP A 813 -2.03 -24.75 21.14
CA ASP A 813 -1.83 -23.43 20.55
C ASP A 813 -2.19 -23.50 19.06
N LEU A 814 -3.34 -22.94 18.67
CA LEU A 814 -3.84 -22.98 17.29
C LEU A 814 -3.32 -21.78 16.50
N GLN A 815 -2.75 -22.04 15.34
CA GLN A 815 -2.25 -21.07 14.37
C GLN A 815 -2.46 -21.58 12.94
N TYR A 816 -3.56 -21.15 12.30
CA TYR A 816 -3.89 -21.48 10.91
C TYR A 816 -4.73 -20.35 10.28
N GLY A 817 -4.47 -20.01 9.01
CA GLY A 817 -5.12 -18.84 8.38
C GLY A 817 -4.94 -17.57 9.23
N ASP A 818 -6.03 -16.85 9.47
CA ASP A 818 -6.07 -15.68 10.37
C ASP A 818 -6.42 -16.06 11.84
N VAL A 819 -6.52 -17.36 12.16
CA VAL A 819 -6.85 -17.85 13.50
C VAL A 819 -5.59 -17.98 14.34
N SER A 820 -5.60 -17.34 15.52
CA SER A 820 -4.60 -17.49 16.57
C SER A 820 -5.31 -17.66 17.92
N ALA A 821 -5.31 -18.89 18.46
CA ALA A 821 -6.08 -19.23 19.67
C ALA A 821 -5.31 -20.18 20.61
N LYS A 822 -5.74 -20.24 21.88
CA LYS A 822 -5.13 -21.11 22.90
C LYS A 822 -6.21 -21.87 23.67
N GLN A 823 -6.13 -23.19 23.61
CA GLN A 823 -7.00 -24.10 24.35
C GLN A 823 -6.24 -24.72 25.53
N LYS A 824 -6.90 -24.80 26.70
CA LYS A 824 -6.31 -25.38 27.91
C LYS A 824 -7.28 -26.33 28.59
N ALA A 825 -6.83 -27.53 28.94
CA ALA A 825 -7.60 -28.45 29.77
C ALA A 825 -6.80 -28.91 30.98
N LYS A 826 -7.52 -29.23 32.05
CA LYS A 826 -7.00 -30.04 33.15
C LYS A 826 -7.62 -31.41 33.03
N VAL A 827 -6.80 -32.45 33.02
CA VAL A 827 -7.22 -33.84 32.89
C VAL A 827 -6.68 -34.60 34.09
N ASP A 828 -7.57 -35.10 34.94
CA ASP A 828 -7.21 -35.97 36.06
C ASP A 828 -7.35 -37.44 35.60
N ALA A 829 -6.42 -38.30 36.02
CA ALA A 829 -6.39 -39.72 35.64
C ALA A 829 -5.79 -40.59 36.76
N GLY A 830 -6.08 -41.89 36.73
CA GLY A 830 -5.56 -42.88 37.68
C GLY A 830 -4.99 -44.11 36.99
N THR A 831 -3.76 -44.51 37.34
CA THR A 831 -3.13 -45.75 36.86
C THR A 831 -3.03 -46.78 37.96
N THR A 832 -3.67 -47.94 37.78
CA THR A 832 -3.50 -49.12 38.62
C THR A 832 -2.61 -50.12 37.91
N GLN A 833 -1.59 -50.66 38.60
CA GLN A 833 -0.73 -51.68 38.03
C GLN A 833 -0.43 -52.83 39.00
N VAL A 834 -0.34 -54.03 38.45
CA VAL A 834 0.08 -55.25 39.14
C VAL A 834 1.12 -55.96 38.28
N PHE A 835 2.23 -56.36 38.88
CA PHE A 835 3.35 -56.94 38.15
C PHE A 835 4.06 -58.03 38.95
N GLY A 836 4.74 -58.93 38.25
CA GLY A 836 5.61 -59.92 38.86
C GLY A 836 6.69 -60.42 37.93
N GLU A 837 7.79 -60.92 38.51
CA GLU A 837 8.93 -61.50 37.82
C GLU A 837 9.34 -62.80 38.49
N ALA A 838 9.64 -63.82 37.69
CA ALA A 838 10.32 -65.04 38.11
C ALA A 838 11.67 -65.13 37.40
N ALA A 839 12.75 -65.25 38.17
CA ALA A 839 14.11 -65.36 37.66
C ALA A 839 14.83 -66.60 38.22
N TYR A 840 15.71 -67.22 37.44
CA TYR A 840 16.46 -68.42 37.84
C TYR A 840 17.97 -68.19 37.81
N ARG A 841 18.64 -68.26 38.96
CA ARG A 841 20.08 -67.95 39.10
C ARG A 841 20.96 -69.14 38.73
N LEU A 842 21.76 -68.95 37.69
CA LEU A 842 22.81 -69.85 37.22
C LEU A 842 24.19 -69.30 37.63
N ASN A 843 24.85 -69.93 38.59
CA ASN A 843 26.18 -69.53 39.05
C ASN A 843 27.27 -70.08 38.12
N LEU A 844 27.83 -69.24 37.24
CA LEU A 844 28.81 -69.59 36.21
C LEU A 844 30.13 -68.82 36.43
N GLN A 845 31.02 -69.26 37.34
CA GLN A 845 32.24 -68.50 37.66
C GLN A 845 33.01 -68.06 36.40
N PRO A 846 33.33 -66.76 36.22
CA PRO A 846 33.27 -65.66 37.20
C PRO A 846 31.97 -64.79 37.19
N LEU A 847 30.86 -65.25 36.59
CA LEU A 847 29.60 -64.52 36.39
C LEU A 847 28.38 -65.29 36.94
N ALA A 848 27.27 -64.64 37.25
CA ALA A 848 25.98 -65.30 37.40
C ALA A 848 25.02 -64.84 36.29
N LEU A 849 24.25 -65.77 35.73
CA LEU A 849 23.20 -65.47 34.75
C LEU A 849 21.83 -65.72 35.38
N GLU A 850 20.89 -64.82 35.15
CA GLU A 850 19.51 -64.89 35.59
C GLU A 850 18.57 -64.70 34.39
N PRO A 851 18.17 -65.77 33.69
CA PRO A 851 17.00 -65.73 32.84
C PRO A 851 15.77 -65.37 33.67
N PHE A 852 14.93 -64.47 33.16
CA PHE A 852 13.71 -64.02 33.85
C PHE A 852 12.51 -63.91 32.91
N ALA A 853 11.33 -64.09 33.50
CA ALA A 853 10.04 -63.83 32.87
C ALA A 853 9.24 -62.89 33.76
N ASN A 854 8.75 -61.79 33.19
CA ASN A 854 7.98 -60.75 33.87
C ASN A 854 6.62 -60.57 33.19
N LEU A 855 5.58 -60.33 33.98
CA LEU A 855 4.24 -60.01 33.51
C LEU A 855 3.72 -58.79 34.29
N ALA A 856 3.15 -57.81 33.59
CA ALA A 856 2.53 -56.64 34.18
C ALA A 856 1.16 -56.36 33.54
N TYR A 857 0.17 -56.04 34.36
CA TYR A 857 -1.13 -55.50 33.95
C TYR A 857 -1.24 -54.06 34.43
N VAL A 858 -1.67 -53.17 33.55
CA VAL A 858 -1.84 -51.73 33.79
C VAL A 858 -3.23 -51.32 33.32
N HIS A 859 -4.00 -50.69 34.21
CA HIS A 859 -5.31 -50.12 33.94
C HIS A 859 -5.24 -48.61 34.14
N LEU A 860 -5.59 -47.85 33.11
CA LEU A 860 -5.67 -46.39 33.13
C LEU A 860 -7.14 -45.95 33.02
N ASP A 861 -7.57 -45.12 33.96
CA ASP A 861 -8.87 -44.44 33.95
C ASP A 861 -8.63 -42.92 33.83
N THR A 862 -9.21 -42.29 32.81
CA THR A 862 -9.06 -40.85 32.53
C THR A 862 -10.41 -40.17 32.63
N GLU A 863 -10.51 -39.14 33.48
CA GLU A 863 -11.76 -38.41 33.66
C GLU A 863 -12.12 -37.54 32.44
N GLY A 864 -13.41 -37.29 32.25
CA GLY A 864 -13.89 -36.36 31.22
C GLY A 864 -13.43 -34.92 31.47
N PHE A 865 -13.21 -34.17 30.41
CA PHE A 865 -12.74 -32.79 30.48
C PHE A 865 -13.45 -31.90 29.46
N THR A 866 -13.30 -30.58 29.64
CA THR A 866 -13.66 -29.57 28.64
C THR A 866 -12.57 -28.50 28.62
N GLU A 867 -12.01 -28.25 27.44
CA GLU A 867 -11.04 -27.19 27.21
C GLU A 867 -11.65 -25.82 27.53
N LYS A 868 -10.82 -24.93 28.06
CA LYS A 868 -11.09 -23.50 28.18
C LYS A 868 -10.35 -22.77 27.07
N GLY A 869 -11.08 -21.95 26.32
CA GLY A 869 -10.56 -21.12 25.24
C GLY A 869 -11.73 -20.55 24.43
N ASP A 870 -11.64 -20.64 23.10
CA ASP A 870 -12.64 -20.10 22.17
C ASP A 870 -13.54 -21.20 21.57
N ALA A 871 -14.16 -20.94 20.42
CA ALA A 871 -15.05 -21.87 19.73
C ALA A 871 -14.37 -23.21 19.32
N ALA A 872 -13.04 -23.24 19.24
CA ALA A 872 -12.27 -24.45 18.90
C ALA A 872 -11.96 -25.36 20.11
N ALA A 873 -12.44 -25.00 21.31
CA ALA A 873 -12.33 -25.82 22.50
C ALA A 873 -12.97 -27.20 22.29
N LEU A 874 -12.32 -28.25 22.79
CA LEU A 874 -12.77 -29.64 22.74
C LEU A 874 -13.25 -30.13 24.12
N LYS A 875 -14.07 -31.18 24.12
CA LYS A 875 -14.51 -31.93 25.31
C LYS A 875 -14.43 -33.42 25.07
N SER A 876 -14.22 -34.17 26.15
CA SER A 876 -14.23 -35.64 26.20
C SER A 876 -15.10 -36.09 27.37
N SER A 877 -15.76 -37.24 27.24
CA SER A 877 -16.52 -37.87 28.34
C SER A 877 -15.65 -38.69 29.28
N GLY A 878 -14.35 -38.82 28.99
CA GLY A 878 -13.42 -39.72 29.69
C GLY A 878 -13.15 -40.99 28.89
N ASP A 879 -12.08 -41.71 29.26
CA ASP A 879 -11.60 -42.90 28.55
C ASP A 879 -10.96 -43.90 29.53
N THR A 880 -10.98 -45.19 29.20
CA THR A 880 -10.36 -46.27 29.98
C THR A 880 -9.51 -47.17 29.09
N ARG A 881 -8.30 -47.51 29.53
CA ARG A 881 -7.34 -48.33 28.74
C ARG A 881 -6.65 -49.39 29.57
N ASP A 882 -6.44 -50.56 28.97
CA ASP A 882 -5.77 -51.71 29.59
C ASP A 882 -4.55 -52.17 28.79
N ALA A 883 -3.41 -52.36 29.47
CA ALA A 883 -2.19 -52.90 28.89
C ALA A 883 -1.69 -54.12 29.67
N VAL A 884 -1.49 -55.25 28.98
CA VAL A 884 -0.84 -56.44 29.51
C VAL A 884 0.53 -56.58 28.84
N LEU A 885 1.61 -56.47 29.61
CA LEU A 885 2.99 -56.49 29.13
C LEU A 885 3.69 -57.76 29.62
N SER A 886 4.23 -58.55 28.70
CA SER A 886 5.07 -59.72 29.00
C SER A 886 6.51 -59.43 28.63
N THR A 887 7.47 -59.76 29.49
CA THR A 887 8.90 -59.58 29.19
C THR A 887 9.66 -60.87 29.45
N LEU A 888 10.44 -61.31 28.47
CA LEU A 888 11.38 -62.42 28.61
C LEU A 888 12.79 -61.89 28.46
N GLY A 889 13.68 -62.18 29.39
CA GLY A 889 15.04 -61.62 29.34
C GLY A 889 16.08 -62.45 30.07
N VAL A 890 17.31 -61.97 29.98
CA VAL A 890 18.46 -62.50 30.73
C VAL A 890 19.21 -61.34 31.39
N ARG A 891 19.63 -61.56 32.62
CA ARG A 891 20.44 -60.63 33.40
C ARG A 891 21.78 -61.28 33.76
N ALA A 892 22.87 -60.58 33.51
CA ALA A 892 24.21 -60.98 33.91
C ALA A 892 24.62 -60.20 35.16
N LEU A 893 25.19 -60.88 36.16
CA LEU A 893 25.55 -60.33 37.48
C LEU A 893 27.02 -60.65 37.80
N LYS A 894 27.81 -59.64 38.13
CA LYS A 894 29.23 -59.78 38.48
C LYS A 894 29.59 -58.90 39.67
N THR A 895 30.12 -59.52 40.73
CA THR A 895 30.73 -58.77 41.84
C THR A 895 32.23 -58.61 41.61
N VAL A 896 32.71 -57.37 41.71
CA VAL A 896 34.12 -57.01 41.65
C VAL A 896 34.56 -56.50 43.02
N ASN A 897 35.60 -57.10 43.59
CA ASN A 897 36.21 -56.61 44.83
C ASN A 897 37.13 -55.44 44.48
N LEU A 898 36.79 -54.22 44.92
CA LEU A 898 37.60 -53.02 44.69
C LEU A 898 38.70 -52.85 45.76
N SER A 899 38.40 -53.26 46.99
CA SER A 899 39.35 -53.30 48.13
C SER A 899 38.93 -54.40 49.12
N GLY A 900 39.67 -54.56 50.23
CA GLY A 900 39.29 -55.53 51.28
C GLY A 900 37.96 -55.24 51.98
N GLN A 901 37.37 -54.06 51.77
CA GLN A 901 36.09 -53.65 52.38
C GLN A 901 35.04 -53.12 51.38
N GLN A 902 35.41 -52.85 50.13
CA GLN A 902 34.49 -52.32 49.10
C GLN A 902 34.24 -53.33 47.99
N LYS A 903 32.94 -53.57 47.71
CA LYS A 903 32.45 -54.41 46.62
C LYS A 903 31.66 -53.55 45.62
N LEU A 904 31.85 -53.84 44.34
CA LEU A 904 31.10 -53.27 43.23
C LEU A 904 30.31 -54.38 42.54
N ASP A 905 28.99 -54.32 42.64
CA ASP A 905 28.10 -55.24 41.97
C ASP A 905 27.68 -54.64 40.63
N LEU A 906 28.04 -55.31 39.53
CA LEU A 906 27.71 -54.90 38.16
C LEU A 906 26.65 -55.84 37.61
N SER A 907 25.66 -55.27 36.94
CA SER A 907 24.66 -56.04 36.21
C SER A 907 24.32 -55.44 34.85
N GLY A 908 24.01 -56.31 33.90
CA GLY A 908 23.52 -55.93 32.58
C GLY A 908 22.37 -56.84 32.18
N SER A 909 21.33 -56.29 31.58
CA SER A 909 20.14 -57.03 31.16
C SER A 909 19.78 -56.76 29.70
N LEU A 910 19.26 -57.80 29.06
CA LEU A 910 18.61 -57.74 27.76
C LEU A 910 17.29 -58.49 27.83
N GLY A 911 16.20 -57.85 27.44
CA GLY A 911 14.86 -58.42 27.44
C GLY A 911 14.12 -58.10 26.16
N TRP A 912 13.15 -58.95 25.82
CA TRP A 912 12.13 -58.71 24.82
C TRP A 912 10.80 -58.53 25.53
N GLN A 913 10.19 -57.36 25.35
CA GLN A 913 8.86 -57.05 25.85
C GLN A 913 7.84 -57.16 24.71
N HIS A 914 6.72 -57.81 25.00
CA HIS A 914 5.57 -57.96 24.12
C HIS A 914 4.31 -57.43 24.80
N ASN A 915 3.60 -56.51 24.15
CA ASN A 915 2.29 -56.01 24.59
C ASN A 915 1.18 -56.93 24.07
N LEU A 916 0.43 -57.55 24.99
CA LEU A 916 -0.64 -58.50 24.70
C LEU A 916 -2.01 -57.82 24.52
N SER A 917 -2.14 -56.53 24.87
CA SER A 917 -3.37 -55.75 24.70
C SER A 917 -3.51 -55.17 23.29
N ARG A 918 -4.64 -54.51 22.99
CA ARG A 918 -4.69 -53.65 21.81
C ARG A 918 -3.73 -52.46 21.99
N THR A 919 -3.17 -52.01 20.88
CA THR A 919 -2.11 -50.97 20.85
C THR A 919 -2.59 -49.67 20.23
N ASP A 920 -3.83 -49.65 19.75
CA ASP A 920 -4.53 -48.45 19.30
C ASP A 920 -4.60 -47.41 20.41
N SER A 921 -4.44 -46.16 20.00
CA SER A 921 -4.44 -45.01 20.90
C SER A 921 -5.49 -44.04 20.37
N GLU A 922 -6.77 -44.38 20.58
CA GLU A 922 -7.93 -43.62 20.10
C GLU A 922 -8.63 -42.93 21.27
N GLU A 923 -9.17 -41.74 21.03
CA GLU A 923 -10.07 -41.04 21.95
C GLU A 923 -11.22 -40.37 21.20
N HIS A 924 -12.40 -40.34 21.81
CA HIS A 924 -13.57 -39.64 21.26
C HIS A 924 -13.66 -38.22 21.82
N LEU A 925 -13.52 -37.24 20.94
CA LEU A 925 -13.61 -35.81 21.26
C LEU A 925 -14.85 -35.19 20.60
N ALA A 926 -15.28 -34.04 21.08
CA ALA A 926 -16.25 -33.19 20.42
C ALA A 926 -15.87 -31.72 20.60
N PHE A 927 -16.26 -30.85 19.67
CA PHE A 927 -16.21 -29.40 19.94
C PHE A 927 -17.11 -29.07 21.14
N ALA A 928 -16.63 -28.22 22.05
CA ALA A 928 -17.33 -27.88 23.28
C ALA A 928 -18.72 -27.29 22.99
N GLY A 929 -18.80 -26.41 21.98
CA GLY A 929 -20.04 -25.82 21.46
C GLY A 929 -20.85 -26.70 20.50
N GLY A 930 -20.42 -27.94 20.24
CA GLY A 930 -21.09 -28.89 19.35
C GLY A 930 -21.57 -30.16 20.04
N SER A 931 -22.30 -31.00 19.30
CA SER A 931 -22.83 -32.30 19.76
C SER A 931 -22.25 -33.50 18.99
N THR A 932 -21.63 -33.29 17.84
CA THR A 932 -21.04 -34.36 17.02
C THR A 932 -19.68 -34.78 17.59
N ALA A 933 -19.63 -36.00 18.15
CA ALA A 933 -18.37 -36.62 18.55
C ALA A 933 -17.60 -37.15 17.34
N PHE A 934 -16.28 -37.15 17.43
CA PHE A 934 -15.37 -37.66 16.42
C PHE A 934 -14.18 -38.37 17.08
N SER A 935 -13.71 -39.45 16.44
CA SER A 935 -12.55 -40.20 16.89
C SER A 935 -11.25 -39.53 16.46
N VAL A 936 -10.26 -39.57 17.36
CA VAL A 936 -8.92 -39.05 17.13
C VAL A 936 -7.91 -40.09 17.57
N GLU A 937 -6.99 -40.41 16.70
CA GLU A 937 -5.92 -41.38 16.95
C GLU A 937 -4.58 -40.67 17.21
N SER A 938 -3.75 -41.24 18.06
CA SER A 938 -2.33 -40.91 18.17
C SER A 938 -1.46 -42.10 17.75
N SER A 939 -0.15 -41.90 17.76
CA SER A 939 0.82 -42.97 17.49
C SER A 939 0.59 -44.16 18.43
N ALA A 940 0.10 -45.26 17.87
CA ALA A 940 -0.13 -46.53 18.57
C ALA A 940 1.10 -47.01 19.34
N MET A 941 0.87 -47.56 20.53
CA MET A 941 1.90 -48.21 21.36
C MET A 941 2.63 -49.30 20.57
N VAL A 942 3.90 -49.53 20.88
CA VAL A 942 4.67 -50.59 20.20
C VAL A 942 4.26 -51.98 20.70
N ARG A 943 4.11 -52.91 19.75
CA ARG A 943 3.78 -54.31 20.05
C ARG A 943 4.96 -55.04 20.69
N ASP A 944 6.16 -54.77 20.17
CA ASP A 944 7.41 -55.43 20.54
C ASP A 944 8.50 -54.38 20.79
N ALA A 945 9.23 -54.55 21.89
CA ALA A 945 10.37 -53.70 22.22
C ALA A 945 11.53 -54.52 22.81
N ALA A 946 12.76 -54.11 22.50
CA ALA A 946 13.94 -54.57 23.19
C ALA A 946 14.19 -53.70 24.44
N LEU A 947 14.30 -54.34 25.59
CA LEU A 947 14.66 -53.71 26.85
C LEU A 947 16.14 -53.95 27.13
N VAL A 948 16.89 -52.88 27.37
CA VAL A 948 18.31 -52.92 27.73
C VAL A 948 18.51 -52.27 29.09
N GLY A 949 19.28 -52.90 29.96
CA GLY A 949 19.57 -52.38 31.29
C GLY A 949 21.04 -52.51 31.65
N ALA A 950 21.56 -51.53 32.37
CA ALA A 950 22.88 -51.58 32.98
C ALA A 950 22.78 -50.97 34.38
N HIS A 951 23.34 -51.65 35.38
CA HIS A 951 23.22 -51.23 36.76
C HIS A 951 24.51 -51.52 37.54
N ALA A 952 24.94 -50.56 38.36
CA ALA A 952 26.14 -50.64 39.18
C ALA A 952 25.83 -50.22 40.62
N SER A 953 26.06 -51.12 41.59
CA SER A 953 25.88 -50.89 43.02
C SER A 953 27.23 -50.88 43.74
N LEU A 954 27.54 -49.79 44.44
CA LEU A 954 28.77 -49.62 45.22
C LEU A 954 28.46 -49.59 46.71
N ALA A 955 29.07 -50.49 47.47
CA ALA A 955 29.07 -50.43 48.94
C ALA A 955 29.98 -49.30 49.44
N LEU A 956 29.38 -48.21 49.92
CA LEU A 956 30.12 -47.07 50.50
C LEU A 956 30.56 -47.36 51.93
N SER A 957 29.75 -48.09 52.69
CA SER A 957 30.03 -48.59 54.04
C SER A 957 29.35 -49.96 54.25
N ARG A 958 29.34 -50.47 55.50
CA ARG A 958 28.58 -51.68 55.83
C ARG A 958 27.08 -51.50 55.64
N ASP A 959 26.59 -50.28 55.86
CA ASP A 959 25.15 -50.00 55.97
C ASP A 959 24.64 -49.10 54.83
N ILE A 960 25.50 -48.63 53.92
CA ILE A 960 25.12 -47.69 52.84
C ILE A 960 25.61 -48.17 51.48
N ARG A 961 24.69 -48.21 50.51
CA ARG A 961 24.97 -48.49 49.09
C ARG A 961 24.46 -47.37 48.19
N LEU A 962 25.27 -47.02 47.19
CA LEU A 962 24.91 -46.10 46.11
C LEU A 962 24.79 -46.88 44.82
N ASN A 963 23.69 -46.69 44.09
CA ASN A 963 23.45 -47.39 42.84
C ASN A 963 23.15 -46.44 41.69
N LEU A 964 23.68 -46.77 40.53
CA LEU A 964 23.48 -46.05 39.26
C LEU A 964 22.89 -47.04 38.25
N ASP A 965 21.75 -46.69 37.67
CA ASP A 965 21.04 -47.49 36.68
C ASP A 965 20.82 -46.72 35.37
N TYR A 966 20.86 -47.46 34.27
CA TYR A 966 20.43 -47.04 32.95
C TYR A 966 19.42 -48.06 32.42
N THR A 967 18.30 -47.57 31.92
CA THR A 967 17.26 -48.38 31.27
C THR A 967 16.98 -47.83 29.87
N GLY A 968 16.75 -48.71 28.91
CA GLY A 968 16.37 -48.33 27.55
C GLY A 968 15.28 -49.24 27.00
N GLN A 969 14.26 -48.66 26.38
CA GLN A 969 13.28 -49.38 25.57
C GLN A 969 13.46 -48.94 24.13
N LEU A 970 13.78 -49.91 23.27
CA LEU A 970 14.12 -49.69 21.87
C LEU A 970 13.15 -50.48 21.00
N ALA A 971 12.31 -49.77 20.26
CA ALA A 971 11.39 -50.33 19.29
C ALA A 971 11.52 -49.60 17.94
N SER A 972 10.78 -50.07 16.94
CA SER A 972 10.86 -49.53 15.57
C SER A 972 10.46 -48.06 15.46
N ARG A 973 9.50 -47.60 16.28
CA ARG A 973 8.95 -46.23 16.26
C ARG A 973 9.02 -45.52 17.59
N GLU A 974 9.44 -46.20 18.65
CA GLU A 974 9.49 -45.65 20.00
C GLU A 974 10.85 -45.96 20.61
N LYS A 975 11.51 -44.93 21.12
CA LYS A 975 12.79 -45.05 21.82
C LYS A 975 12.72 -44.23 23.09
N SER A 976 13.08 -44.83 24.21
CA SER A 976 13.18 -44.14 25.48
C SER A 976 14.40 -44.60 26.26
N HIS A 977 15.00 -43.65 26.96
CA HIS A 977 16.24 -43.82 27.71
C HIS A 977 16.03 -43.22 29.10
N GLY A 978 16.38 -43.97 30.13
CA GLY A 978 16.26 -43.58 31.53
C GLY A 978 17.59 -43.74 32.26
N VAL A 979 17.80 -42.87 33.24
CA VAL A 979 18.91 -42.93 34.19
C VAL A 979 18.34 -42.76 35.60
N GLY A 980 18.82 -43.58 36.52
CA GLY A 980 18.45 -43.51 37.93
C GLY A 980 19.68 -43.49 38.83
N LEU A 981 19.54 -42.77 39.95
CA LEU A 981 20.50 -42.76 41.05
C LEU A 981 19.76 -43.09 42.33
N SER A 982 20.15 -44.15 43.02
CA SER A 982 19.53 -44.57 44.26
C SER A 982 20.53 -44.69 45.42
N LEU A 983 20.07 -44.34 46.62
CA LEU A 983 20.81 -44.49 47.87
C LEU A 983 20.01 -45.43 48.77
N ASN A 984 20.64 -46.52 49.20
CA ASN A 984 20.06 -47.52 50.08
C ASN A 984 20.80 -47.47 51.42
N TRP A 985 20.07 -47.44 52.54
CA TRP A 985 20.67 -47.51 53.87
C TRP A 985 19.98 -48.55 54.75
N GLN A 986 20.78 -49.33 55.49
CA GLN A 986 20.33 -50.37 56.42
C GLN A 986 20.22 -49.78 57.83
N PHE A 987 19.21 -50.20 58.61
CA PHE A 987 19.01 -49.75 60.00
C PHE A 987 18.34 -50.79 60.90
#